data_AF-A0A1H8BQ16-F1
#
_entry.id   AF-A0A1H8BQ16-F1
#
_cell.length_a   1.000
_cell.length_b   1.000
_cell.length_c   1.000
_cell.angle_alpha   90.00
_cell.angle_beta   90.00
_cell.angle_gamma   90.00
#
_symmetry.space_group_name_H-M   'P 1'
#
loop_
_entity.id
_entity.type
_entity.pdbx_description
1 polymer ?
#
loop_
_entity_poly.entity_id
_entity_poly.type
_entity_poly.pdbx_seq_one_letter_code
_entity_poly.pdbx_strand_id
1 'polypeptide(L)'
;MDFYGFNGAWLIQPALWAAAAIALVILLRMANIFRYIPNNQVGIVEKLWSTSGSIDGGFIALNGEAGYEPEVLRGGLHVFFPFMYRIHKSDLVTVGQGKIAYVFARDGAPLGASQVLGANDNEDRSDFQDVRRFLLGGGQKGPQREVLREGTYAINTTQFAIITDERVYGHALSGQERGVLDAMQLTIAERWGFTPVVLAADHDLVGVVTVHDGPSLPSGEIIAPEVGVDLRDAEIFHNNFQEPEKFLAAGGYRGRQLQVIVEGTWYINRLFATIEAVPKTVIPVGNVGVVIFYTGPHSDDVSGEQYRHGELVINGCRGVWKDPLLPGKYAFNTYAGKIEIIPTVNFILKWVRGEVGAMKLDENLSEISLITRDAFEPTLPLSVVMHIDYKKAPMIIQRFGDVKKLVEQTLDPMVSAFFKNCAQKMTLIELLQNRASIQEESAAQMKAKFESYSLDLQEVLIGTPRAATGDHTIENILIQLRSRQIAREQVETYQEQEKAAVQERTLNEAKATAAAQTALTQSLIQIKVNENEGAAAFARAQKDAETRKVTAAAVGEQSRLEGQGEADRVLAVGTANAQSTKLSVDAYGGPEFRLAEQNFAKFADALTKINQPLVPQFLMSGGQGQETGNAGLIPTAMLSSMFGRMMPDALERLKEEAPKAARRPNGQ
;
A
#
# COMPACT_ATOMS: atom_id res chain seq x y z
N MET A 1 66.07 -49.30 108.15
CA MET A 1 64.69 -49.28 108.67
C MET A 1 64.63 -48.02 109.51
N ASP A 2 63.99 -46.92 109.11
CA ASP A 2 62.74 -46.80 108.34
C ASP A 2 62.65 -45.54 107.47
N PHE A 3 61.74 -45.65 106.50
CA PHE A 3 61.45 -44.77 105.38
C PHE A 3 60.65 -43.50 105.76
N TYR A 4 60.93 -42.40 105.05
CA TYR A 4 60.03 -41.33 104.58
C TYR A 4 58.83 -40.90 105.46
N GLY A 5 58.92 -39.69 106.04
CA GLY A 5 57.79 -38.91 106.55
C GLY A 5 57.59 -37.63 105.74
N PHE A 6 57.23 -37.74 104.45
CA PHE A 6 56.77 -36.60 103.66
C PHE A 6 55.33 -36.28 104.07
N ASN A 7 55.13 -35.23 104.87
CA ASN A 7 53.81 -34.75 105.24
C ASN A 7 53.05 -34.25 104.01
N GLY A 8 52.14 -35.07 103.47
CA GLY A 8 51.26 -34.77 102.33
C GLY A 8 50.24 -33.65 102.56
N ALA A 9 50.26 -32.96 103.71
CA ALA A 9 49.31 -31.91 104.07
C ALA A 9 49.37 -30.66 103.16
N TRP A 10 50.50 -30.40 102.49
CA TRP A 10 50.67 -29.24 101.61
C TRP A 10 50.05 -29.42 100.20
N LEU A 11 49.71 -30.66 99.82
CA LEU A 11 49.01 -30.97 98.56
C LEU A 11 47.49 -31.07 98.74
N ILE A 12 47.02 -31.38 99.96
CA ILE A 12 45.59 -31.57 100.25
C ILE A 12 44.83 -30.23 100.20
N GLN A 13 45.41 -29.15 100.72
CA GLN A 13 44.79 -27.82 100.65
C GLN A 13 44.60 -27.30 99.21
N PRO A 14 45.62 -27.27 98.33
CA PRO A 14 45.42 -26.84 96.95
C PRO A 14 44.50 -27.79 96.18
N ALA A 15 44.51 -29.10 96.49
CA ALA A 15 43.57 -30.06 95.90
C ALA A 15 42.11 -29.81 96.33
N LEU A 16 41.86 -29.44 97.59
CA LEU A 16 40.53 -29.07 98.08
C LEU A 16 40.04 -27.75 97.44
N TRP A 17 40.91 -26.76 97.28
CA TRP A 17 40.58 -25.53 96.56
C TRP A 17 40.33 -25.77 95.07
N ALA A 18 41.10 -26.66 94.43
CA ALA A 18 40.87 -27.06 93.05
C ALA A 18 39.56 -27.84 92.90
N ALA A 19 39.24 -28.76 93.81
CA ALA A 19 37.98 -29.50 93.82
C ALA A 19 36.78 -28.57 94.08
N ALA A 20 36.90 -27.60 94.99
CA ALA A 20 35.88 -26.59 95.23
C ALA A 20 35.69 -25.66 94.02
N ALA A 21 36.77 -25.26 93.34
CA ALA A 21 36.71 -24.48 92.12
C ALA A 21 36.04 -25.26 90.98
N ILE A 22 36.36 -26.55 90.82
CA ILE A 22 35.73 -27.44 89.85
C ILE A 22 34.25 -27.64 90.19
N ALA A 23 33.90 -27.86 91.46
CA ALA A 23 32.51 -27.97 91.91
C ALA A 23 31.74 -26.67 91.71
N LEU A 24 32.36 -25.50 91.93
CA LEU A 24 31.79 -24.19 91.64
C LEU A 24 31.56 -24.01 90.14
N VAL A 25 32.52 -24.36 89.29
CA VAL A 25 32.38 -24.29 87.82
C VAL A 25 31.29 -25.25 87.33
N ILE A 26 31.21 -26.46 87.89
CA ILE A 26 30.14 -27.43 87.60
C ILE A 26 28.79 -26.86 88.06
N LEU A 27 28.72 -26.25 89.25
CA LEU A 27 27.50 -25.65 89.77
C LEU A 27 27.06 -24.44 88.93
N LEU A 28 27.98 -23.56 88.53
CA LEU A 28 27.72 -22.45 87.61
C LEU A 28 27.25 -22.94 86.24
N ARG A 29 27.82 -24.06 85.76
CA ARG A 29 27.42 -24.72 84.51
C ARG A 29 26.05 -25.39 84.62
N MET A 30 25.75 -26.07 85.73
CA MET A 30 24.43 -26.68 86.00
C MET A 30 23.36 -25.62 86.22
N ALA A 31 23.70 -24.50 86.86
CA ALA A 31 22.83 -23.34 87.03
C ALA A 31 22.56 -22.59 85.72
N ASN A 32 23.25 -22.95 84.63
CA ASN A 32 23.02 -22.46 83.27
C ASN A 32 23.04 -20.92 83.17
N ILE A 33 23.97 -20.32 83.94
CA ILE A 33 24.13 -18.87 84.14
C ILE A 33 24.69 -18.20 82.88
N PHE A 34 25.67 -18.85 82.24
CA PHE A 34 26.26 -18.40 81.00
C PHE A 34 25.51 -19.00 79.82
N ARG A 35 24.88 -18.16 79.00
CA ARG A 35 24.15 -18.61 77.82
C ARG A 35 24.76 -18.00 76.58
N TYR A 36 25.21 -18.89 75.68
CA TYR A 36 25.73 -18.51 74.38
C TYR A 36 24.62 -18.59 73.33
N ILE A 37 24.41 -17.46 72.64
CA ILE A 37 23.52 -17.35 71.49
C ILE A 37 24.42 -17.20 70.26
N PRO A 38 24.32 -18.10 69.27
CA PRO A 38 25.11 -17.98 68.05
C PRO A 38 24.61 -16.79 67.21
N ASN A 39 25.48 -16.19 66.41
CA ASN A 39 25.16 -14.97 65.64
C ASN A 39 24.08 -15.15 64.56
N ASN A 40 23.74 -16.39 64.20
CA ASN A 40 22.65 -16.73 63.29
C ASN A 40 21.29 -16.93 63.99
N GLN A 41 21.23 -16.73 65.31
CA GLN A 41 20.03 -16.86 66.12
C GLN A 41 19.80 -15.63 67.01
N VAL A 42 18.55 -15.44 67.36
CA VAL A 42 18.10 -14.48 68.37
C VAL A 42 17.62 -15.22 69.60
N GLY A 43 17.95 -14.71 70.78
CA GLY A 43 17.43 -15.22 72.04
C GLY A 43 16.19 -14.44 72.46
N ILE A 44 15.06 -15.11 72.54
CA ILE A 44 13.82 -14.56 73.11
C ILE A 44 13.79 -14.94 74.58
N VAL A 45 13.68 -13.93 75.45
CA VAL A 45 13.72 -14.12 76.90
C VAL A 45 12.30 -14.29 77.43
N GLU A 46 12.10 -15.32 78.24
CA GLU A 46 10.89 -15.56 79.01
C GLU A 46 11.26 -15.50 80.49
N LYS A 47 10.60 -14.63 81.25
CA LYS A 47 10.76 -14.51 82.70
C LYS A 47 9.72 -15.38 83.40
N LEU A 48 10.17 -16.44 84.07
CA LEU A 48 9.30 -17.48 84.64
C LEU A 48 8.56 -17.03 85.90
N TRP A 49 9.15 -16.13 86.68
CA TRP A 49 8.55 -15.56 87.89
C TRP A 49 9.09 -14.15 88.15
N SER A 50 8.26 -13.30 88.74
CA SER A 50 8.61 -11.93 89.11
C SER A 50 7.93 -11.58 90.44
N THR A 51 8.57 -10.73 91.24
CA THR A 51 7.99 -10.21 92.48
C THR A 51 6.81 -9.27 92.23
N SER A 52 6.69 -8.73 91.02
CA SER A 52 5.62 -7.83 90.60
C SER A 52 4.36 -8.55 90.10
N GLY A 53 4.35 -9.89 90.06
CA GLY A 53 3.22 -10.69 89.55
C GLY A 53 3.41 -11.21 88.12
N SER A 54 2.32 -11.73 87.56
CA SER A 54 2.19 -12.21 86.17
C SER A 54 1.47 -11.17 85.32
N ILE A 55 1.64 -11.22 84.00
CA ILE A 55 0.91 -10.35 83.07
C ILE A 55 -0.62 -10.42 83.28
N ASP A 56 -1.26 -9.27 83.42
CA ASP A 56 -2.72 -9.15 83.61
C ASP A 56 -3.49 -9.26 82.28
N GLY A 57 -2.83 -8.91 81.17
CA GLY A 57 -3.39 -8.96 79.82
C GLY A 57 -2.31 -8.84 78.75
N GLY A 58 -2.55 -9.44 77.58
CA GLY A 58 -1.57 -9.53 76.51
C GLY A 58 -0.64 -10.74 76.67
N PHE A 59 0.47 -10.72 75.93
CA PHE A 59 1.40 -11.83 75.79
C PHE A 59 2.85 -11.42 76.07
N ILE A 60 3.16 -10.12 75.97
CA ILE A 60 4.50 -9.55 76.22
C ILE A 60 4.51 -8.74 77.51
N ALA A 61 5.51 -8.98 78.37
CA ALA A 61 5.71 -8.28 79.63
C ALA A 61 6.45 -6.95 79.41
N LEU A 62 5.74 -5.81 79.51
CA LEU A 62 6.35 -4.49 79.31
C LEU A 62 7.00 -3.93 80.58
N ASN A 63 6.46 -4.23 81.76
CA ASN A 63 6.84 -3.62 83.04
C ASN A 63 7.69 -4.54 83.94
N GLY A 64 8.35 -5.55 83.38
CA GLY A 64 9.18 -6.50 84.14
C GLY A 64 8.39 -7.54 84.95
N GLU A 65 7.12 -7.75 84.59
CA GLU A 65 6.25 -8.83 85.05
C GLU A 65 6.74 -10.21 84.58
N ALA A 66 6.17 -11.30 85.12
CA ALA A 66 6.47 -12.64 84.58
C ALA A 66 5.79 -12.83 83.21
N GLY A 67 6.56 -13.19 82.19
CA GLY A 67 6.11 -13.31 80.79
C GLY A 67 7.27 -13.23 79.78
N TYR A 68 6.95 -13.16 78.49
CA TYR A 68 7.95 -12.94 77.43
C TYR A 68 8.41 -11.48 77.43
N GLU A 69 9.72 -11.25 77.42
CA GLU A 69 10.30 -9.92 77.32
C GLU A 69 10.19 -9.39 75.87
N PRO A 70 10.01 -8.08 75.68
CA PRO A 70 9.92 -7.46 74.36
C PRO A 70 11.24 -7.52 73.61
N GLU A 71 12.36 -7.30 74.31
CA GLU A 71 13.70 -7.18 73.72
C GLU A 71 14.29 -8.54 73.34
N VAL A 72 14.89 -8.59 72.14
CA VAL A 72 15.61 -9.77 71.66
C VAL A 72 17.10 -9.66 71.97
N LEU A 73 17.69 -10.77 72.42
CA LEU A 73 19.13 -10.88 72.61
C LEU A 73 19.80 -11.20 71.29
N ARG A 74 20.71 -10.31 70.87
CA ARG A 74 21.62 -10.55 69.74
C ARG A 74 22.69 -11.58 70.11
N GLY A 75 23.34 -12.15 69.10
CA GLY A 75 24.42 -13.13 69.27
C GLY A 75 25.51 -12.64 70.23
N GLY A 76 25.94 -13.53 71.13
CA GLY A 76 26.87 -13.17 72.21
C GLY A 76 26.75 -14.07 73.44
N LEU A 77 27.66 -13.85 74.39
CA LEU A 77 27.63 -14.46 75.70
C LEU A 77 26.85 -13.56 76.66
N HIS A 78 25.74 -14.07 77.18
CA HIS A 78 24.89 -13.34 78.12
C HIS A 78 24.85 -14.05 79.48
N VAL A 79 24.77 -13.25 80.55
CA VAL A 79 24.76 -13.74 81.94
C VAL A 79 23.38 -13.52 82.53
N PHE A 80 22.73 -14.60 82.98
CA PHE A 80 21.39 -14.55 83.58
C PHE A 80 21.37 -15.13 84.98
N PHE A 81 20.48 -14.61 85.82
CA PHE A 81 20.22 -15.19 87.12
C PHE A 81 19.61 -16.60 86.95
N PRO A 82 20.10 -17.60 87.71
CA PRO A 82 19.63 -18.97 87.54
C PRO A 82 18.16 -19.11 87.93
N PHE A 83 17.44 -20.00 87.23
CA PHE A 83 16.02 -20.33 87.44
C PHE A 83 14.99 -19.21 87.24
N MET A 84 15.41 -17.97 86.98
CA MET A 84 14.49 -16.85 86.73
C MET A 84 14.09 -16.73 85.26
N TYR A 85 15.02 -17.00 84.34
CA TYR A 85 14.83 -16.78 82.90
C TYR A 85 14.93 -18.08 82.10
N ARG A 86 14.04 -18.26 81.12
CA ARG A 86 14.15 -19.25 80.05
C ARG A 86 14.45 -18.52 78.74
N ILE A 87 15.42 -19.01 77.97
CA ILE A 87 15.76 -18.41 76.66
C ILE A 87 15.37 -19.39 75.58
N HIS A 88 14.53 -18.90 74.68
CA HIS A 88 14.14 -19.59 73.46
C HIS A 88 15.02 -19.10 72.33
N LYS A 89 15.73 -20.01 71.68
CA LYS A 89 16.56 -19.69 70.52
C LYS A 89 15.68 -19.77 69.28
N SER A 90 15.63 -18.69 68.53
CA SER A 90 14.94 -18.62 67.24
C SER A 90 15.95 -18.19 66.16
N ASP A 91 15.76 -18.64 64.93
CA ASP A 91 16.63 -18.23 63.82
C ASP A 91 16.37 -16.76 63.47
N LEU A 92 17.40 -16.06 62.95
CA LEU A 92 17.15 -14.74 62.37
C LEU A 92 16.20 -14.88 61.17
N VAL A 93 15.23 -13.96 61.10
CA VAL A 93 14.28 -13.89 60.01
C VAL A 93 15.03 -13.44 58.78
N THR A 94 15.19 -14.32 57.80
CA THR A 94 15.85 -13.99 56.53
C THR A 94 14.83 -14.02 55.42
N VAL A 95 14.66 -12.87 54.77
CA VAL A 95 13.83 -12.72 53.57
C VAL A 95 14.77 -12.78 52.37
N GLY A 96 14.52 -13.76 51.48
CA GLY A 96 15.34 -13.95 50.28
C GLY A 96 15.34 -12.73 49.36
N GLN A 97 16.36 -12.63 48.51
CA GLN A 97 16.47 -11.55 47.55
C GLN A 97 15.30 -11.57 46.55
N GLY A 98 14.73 -10.39 46.28
CA GLY A 98 13.57 -10.23 45.41
C GLY A 98 12.27 -10.78 46.01
N LYS A 99 12.23 -11.10 47.30
CA LYS A 99 11.04 -11.61 48.00
C LYS A 99 10.48 -10.60 49.00
N ILE A 100 9.23 -10.83 49.39
CA ILE A 100 8.47 -10.05 50.36
C ILE A 100 8.01 -11.02 51.45
N ALA A 101 8.06 -10.58 52.71
CA ALA A 101 7.53 -11.34 53.84
C ALA A 101 6.41 -10.59 54.57
N TYR A 102 5.48 -11.34 55.13
CA TYR A 102 4.30 -10.80 55.81
C TYR A 102 4.44 -10.92 57.31
N VAL A 103 4.02 -9.88 58.03
CA VAL A 103 4.09 -9.82 59.50
C VAL A 103 2.70 -10.09 60.08
N PHE A 104 2.64 -10.99 61.06
CA PHE A 104 1.45 -11.24 61.86
C PHE A 104 1.76 -10.95 63.34
N ALA A 105 1.10 -9.96 63.92
CA ALA A 105 1.27 -9.60 65.33
C ALA A 105 0.30 -10.41 66.20
N ARG A 106 0.82 -11.07 67.25
CA ARG A 106 -0.02 -11.86 68.17
C ARG A 106 -0.68 -11.01 69.24
N ASP A 107 0.01 -9.98 69.69
CA ASP A 107 -0.42 -9.09 70.76
C ASP A 107 -0.50 -7.64 70.31
N GLY A 108 -1.30 -6.84 71.02
CA GLY A 108 -1.56 -5.44 70.70
C GLY A 108 -3.04 -5.08 70.78
N ALA A 109 -3.36 -3.85 70.38
CA ALA A 109 -4.73 -3.36 70.31
C ALA A 109 -5.58 -4.21 69.35
N PRO A 110 -6.87 -4.43 69.62
CA PRO A 110 -7.75 -5.12 68.70
C PRO A 110 -7.94 -4.32 67.40
N LEU A 111 -8.13 -5.03 66.28
CA LEU A 111 -8.49 -4.43 64.99
C LEU A 111 -9.83 -3.71 65.08
N GLY A 112 -9.97 -2.60 64.34
CA GLY A 112 -11.26 -1.92 64.19
C GLY A 112 -12.31 -2.80 63.49
N ALA A 113 -13.59 -2.52 63.70
CA ALA A 113 -14.69 -3.35 63.20
C ALA A 113 -14.71 -3.53 61.66
N SER A 114 -14.22 -2.53 60.91
CA SER A 114 -14.13 -2.56 59.44
C SER A 114 -12.74 -2.89 58.91
N GLN A 115 -11.76 -3.10 59.80
CA GLN A 115 -10.35 -3.22 59.48
C GLN A 115 -9.93 -4.68 59.41
N VAL A 116 -9.25 -5.07 58.34
CA VAL A 116 -8.77 -6.45 58.14
C VAL A 116 -7.29 -6.59 58.49
N LEU A 117 -6.50 -5.54 58.27
CA LEU A 117 -5.06 -5.51 58.50
C LEU A 117 -4.70 -4.44 59.53
N GLY A 118 -3.74 -4.74 60.42
CA GLY A 118 -3.22 -3.83 61.43
C GLY A 118 -2.58 -2.59 60.81
N ALA A 119 -2.83 -1.43 61.42
CA ALA A 119 -2.31 -0.15 60.96
C ALA A 119 -0.85 0.08 61.39
N ASN A 120 -0.06 0.65 60.48
CA ASN A 120 1.35 1.02 60.66
C ASN A 120 1.56 2.52 60.36
N ASP A 121 0.66 3.36 60.87
CA ASP A 121 0.54 4.81 60.61
C ASP A 121 1.70 5.64 61.18
N ASN A 122 2.34 5.19 62.25
CA ASN A 122 3.45 5.88 62.90
C ASN A 122 4.74 5.05 62.83
N GLU A 123 5.90 5.73 62.84
CA GLU A 123 7.21 5.06 62.85
C GLU A 123 7.37 4.10 64.04
N ASP A 124 6.71 4.42 65.17
CA ASP A 124 6.67 3.57 66.36
C ASP A 124 5.92 2.25 66.14
N ARG A 125 4.97 2.20 65.19
CA ARG A 125 4.14 1.03 64.85
C ARG A 125 4.67 0.25 63.64
N SER A 126 5.58 0.84 62.86
CA SER A 126 6.23 0.20 61.70
C SER A 126 7.49 -0.58 62.07
N ASP A 127 8.17 -0.22 63.16
CA ASP A 127 9.38 -0.92 63.56
C ASP A 127 9.09 -2.26 64.26
N PHE A 128 9.10 -3.35 63.48
CA PHE A 128 8.90 -4.71 64.00
C PHE A 128 10.12 -5.29 64.73
N GLN A 129 11.27 -4.62 64.76
CA GLN A 129 12.43 -5.08 65.54
C GLN A 129 12.32 -4.70 67.01
N ASP A 130 11.59 -3.62 67.33
CA ASP A 130 11.35 -3.17 68.70
C ASP A 130 9.88 -3.39 69.13
N VAL A 131 9.65 -4.52 69.80
CA VAL A 131 8.34 -4.91 70.32
C VAL A 131 7.80 -3.90 71.34
N ARG A 132 8.69 -3.33 72.18
CA ARG A 132 8.27 -2.41 73.25
C ARG A 132 7.72 -1.13 72.61
N ARG A 133 8.43 -0.62 71.59
CA ARG A 133 8.00 0.56 70.83
C ARG A 133 6.69 0.30 70.10
N PHE A 134 6.54 -0.86 69.45
CA PHE A 134 5.30 -1.27 68.78
C PHE A 134 4.09 -1.29 69.72
N LEU A 135 4.21 -1.94 70.88
CA LEU A 135 3.10 -2.08 71.82
C LEU A 135 2.76 -0.76 72.53
N LEU A 136 3.76 0.00 72.96
CA LEU A 136 3.55 1.33 73.58
C LEU A 136 2.99 2.34 72.58
N GLY A 137 3.36 2.23 71.30
CA GLY A 137 2.80 3.03 70.21
C GLY A 137 1.33 2.70 69.89
N GLY A 138 0.76 1.64 70.48
CA GLY A 138 -0.60 1.19 70.21
C GLY A 138 -0.72 0.33 68.96
N GLY A 139 0.31 -0.45 68.63
CA GLY A 139 0.29 -1.43 67.55
C GLY A 139 -0.86 -2.43 67.70
N GLN A 140 -1.39 -2.88 66.57
CA GLN A 140 -2.60 -3.72 66.52
C GLN A 140 -2.26 -5.18 66.28
N LYS A 141 -3.02 -6.10 66.87
CA LYS A 141 -2.87 -7.54 66.65
C LYS A 141 -3.50 -7.97 65.32
N GLY A 142 -2.96 -9.03 64.72
CA GLY A 142 -3.38 -9.59 63.43
C GLY A 142 -2.36 -9.37 62.31
N PRO A 143 -2.73 -9.70 61.06
CA PRO A 143 -1.88 -9.43 59.89
C PRO A 143 -1.63 -7.93 59.73
N GLN A 144 -0.39 -7.53 59.44
CA GLN A 144 -0.01 -6.11 59.30
C GLN A 144 -0.08 -5.63 57.84
N ARG A 145 -0.23 -4.32 57.63
CA ARG A 145 -0.19 -3.70 56.30
C ARG A 145 1.22 -3.55 55.76
N GLU A 146 2.18 -3.25 56.64
CA GLU A 146 3.58 -3.17 56.24
C GLU A 146 4.18 -4.55 55.99
N VAL A 147 5.02 -4.62 54.96
CA VAL A 147 5.68 -5.85 54.53
C VAL A 147 7.19 -5.73 54.72
N LEU A 148 7.84 -6.85 55.04
CA LEU A 148 9.28 -6.89 55.16
C LEU A 148 9.91 -7.14 53.79
N ARG A 149 10.90 -6.31 53.46
CA ARG A 149 11.72 -6.43 52.24
C ARG A 149 12.82 -7.46 52.44
N GLU A 150 13.59 -7.71 51.39
CA GLU A 150 14.79 -8.55 51.47
C GLU A 150 15.76 -8.06 52.55
N GLY A 151 16.30 -9.00 53.33
CA GLY A 151 17.16 -8.67 54.46
C GLY A 151 17.10 -9.69 55.57
N THR A 152 17.98 -9.50 56.56
CA THR A 152 18.02 -10.31 57.77
C THR A 152 17.62 -9.46 58.96
N TYR A 153 16.51 -9.83 59.60
CA TYR A 153 15.92 -9.10 60.72
C TYR A 153 16.01 -9.92 62.00
N ALA A 154 16.32 -9.26 63.11
CA ALA A 154 16.13 -9.86 64.43
C ALA A 154 14.80 -9.36 64.98
N ILE A 155 13.80 -10.21 64.83
CA ILE A 155 12.45 -9.95 65.28
C ILE A 155 12.15 -10.90 66.42
N ASN A 156 11.38 -10.44 67.40
CA ASN A 156 10.85 -11.31 68.42
C ASN A 156 9.80 -12.24 67.78
N THR A 157 10.22 -13.45 67.37
CA THR A 157 9.34 -14.41 66.68
C THR A 157 8.22 -14.97 67.56
N THR A 158 8.24 -14.64 68.85
CA THR A 158 7.19 -14.96 69.81
C THR A 158 6.10 -13.89 69.78
N GLN A 159 6.43 -12.61 69.59
CA GLN A 159 5.44 -11.56 69.36
C GLN A 159 4.91 -11.54 67.91
N PHE A 160 5.83 -11.64 66.94
CA PHE A 160 5.52 -11.52 65.52
C PHE A 160 5.79 -12.85 64.81
N ALA A 161 4.79 -13.41 64.15
CA ALA A 161 5.00 -14.51 63.22
C ALA A 161 5.30 -13.93 61.83
N ILE A 162 6.45 -14.29 61.25
CA ILE A 162 6.85 -13.82 59.91
C ILE A 162 6.62 -14.93 58.90
N ILE A 163 5.76 -14.66 57.93
CA ILE A 163 5.40 -15.61 56.88
C ILE A 163 6.27 -15.31 55.65
N THR A 164 7.13 -16.26 55.30
CA THR A 164 7.94 -16.23 54.07
C THR A 164 7.49 -17.34 53.12
N ASP A 165 8.04 -17.40 51.91
CA ASP A 165 7.70 -18.45 50.95
C ASP A 165 8.23 -19.84 51.38
N GLU A 166 9.40 -19.87 52.01
CA GLU A 166 10.07 -21.10 52.43
C GLU A 166 9.48 -21.65 53.74
N ARG A 167 9.22 -20.77 54.72
CA ARG A 167 8.70 -21.16 56.04
C ARG A 167 8.03 -20.01 56.78
N VAL A 168 7.27 -20.37 57.81
CA VAL A 168 6.80 -19.41 58.83
C VAL A 168 7.82 -19.36 59.97
N TYR A 169 8.38 -18.18 60.24
CA TYR A 169 9.22 -17.91 61.39
C TYR A 169 8.33 -17.57 62.59
N GLY A 170 8.32 -18.44 63.58
CA GLY A 170 7.49 -18.26 64.77
C GLY A 170 7.38 -19.56 65.55
N HIS A 171 7.42 -19.47 66.87
CA HIS A 171 7.02 -20.61 67.70
C HIS A 171 5.49 -20.67 67.68
N ALA A 172 4.91 -21.76 67.16
CA ALA A 172 3.47 -21.96 67.24
C ALA A 172 3.10 -22.31 68.68
N LEU A 173 2.31 -21.46 69.33
CA LEU A 173 1.94 -21.63 70.74
C LEU A 173 0.88 -22.72 70.91
N SER A 174 0.11 -22.98 69.85
CA SER A 174 -0.89 -24.04 69.78
C SER A 174 -0.93 -24.70 68.39
N GLY A 175 -1.43 -25.93 68.31
CA GLY A 175 -1.63 -26.62 67.03
C GLY A 175 -2.66 -25.92 66.13
N GLN A 176 -3.64 -25.24 66.71
CA GLN A 176 -4.66 -24.49 65.96
C GLN A 176 -4.06 -23.25 65.30
N GLU A 177 -3.23 -22.49 66.02
CA GLU A 177 -2.54 -21.31 65.48
C GLU A 177 -1.63 -21.68 64.31
N ARG A 178 -0.90 -22.80 64.43
CA ARG A 178 -0.08 -23.31 63.35
C ARG A 178 -0.89 -23.55 62.07
N GLY A 179 -2.06 -24.18 62.20
CA GLY A 179 -2.96 -24.39 61.07
C GLY A 179 -3.45 -23.09 60.42
N VAL A 180 -3.69 -22.03 61.20
CA VAL A 180 -4.08 -20.71 60.66
C VAL A 180 -2.93 -20.06 59.89
N LEU A 181 -1.71 -20.07 60.45
CA LEU A 181 -0.54 -19.49 59.79
C LEU A 181 -0.16 -20.26 58.51
N ASP A 182 -0.23 -21.59 58.54
CA ASP A 182 0.05 -22.44 57.38
C ASP A 182 -1.02 -22.22 56.28
N ALA A 183 -2.30 -22.10 56.65
CA ALA A 183 -3.38 -21.78 55.69
C ALA A 183 -3.21 -20.38 55.07
N MET A 184 -2.77 -19.41 55.88
CA MET A 184 -2.46 -18.06 55.41
C MET A 184 -1.28 -18.05 54.45
N GLN A 185 -0.20 -18.78 54.77
CA GLN A 185 0.96 -18.96 53.88
C GLN A 185 0.52 -19.54 52.53
N LEU A 186 -0.32 -20.58 52.54
CA LEU A 186 -0.84 -21.20 51.32
C LEU A 186 -1.66 -20.21 50.48
N THR A 187 -2.55 -19.45 51.13
CA THR A 187 -3.39 -18.44 50.45
C THR A 187 -2.54 -17.34 49.78
N ILE A 188 -1.45 -16.93 50.44
CA ILE A 188 -0.51 -15.94 49.88
C ILE A 188 0.28 -16.56 48.72
N ALA A 189 0.69 -17.82 48.84
CA ALA A 189 1.40 -18.55 47.79
C ALA A 189 0.55 -18.71 46.53
N GLU A 190 -0.73 -19.10 46.67
CA GLU A 190 -1.69 -19.22 45.57
C GLU A 190 -1.88 -17.90 44.81
N ARG A 191 -1.76 -16.77 45.51
CA ARG A 191 -1.85 -15.42 44.94
C ARG A 191 -0.51 -14.85 44.47
N TRP A 192 0.54 -15.67 44.44
CA TRP A 192 1.90 -15.27 44.05
C TRP A 192 2.44 -14.09 44.89
N GLY A 193 2.09 -14.06 46.18
CA GLY A 193 2.29 -12.87 47.01
C GLY A 193 3.64 -12.74 47.71
N PHE A 194 4.52 -13.72 47.61
CA PHE A 194 5.88 -13.61 48.16
C PHE A 194 6.86 -12.95 47.19
N THR A 195 6.46 -12.73 45.94
CA THR A 195 7.26 -12.03 44.92
C THR A 195 6.63 -10.68 44.59
N PRO A 196 7.42 -9.65 44.27
CA PRO A 196 6.90 -8.37 43.82
C PRO A 196 6.14 -8.53 42.50
N VAL A 197 5.19 -7.65 42.26
CA VAL A 197 4.46 -7.62 40.99
C VAL A 197 5.34 -6.99 39.93
N VAL A 198 5.75 -7.81 38.97
CA VAL A 198 6.55 -7.37 37.82
C VAL A 198 5.63 -7.27 36.61
N LEU A 199 5.40 -6.05 36.16
CA LEU A 199 4.75 -5.79 34.87
C LEU A 199 5.86 -5.54 33.86
N ALA A 200 6.18 -6.58 33.10
CA ALA A 200 7.24 -6.54 32.11
C ALA A 200 6.82 -5.70 30.89
N ALA A 201 7.79 -4.94 30.34
CA ALA A 201 7.54 -4.00 29.25
C ALA A 201 7.32 -4.67 27.88
N ASP A 202 7.67 -5.95 27.76
CA ASP A 202 7.51 -6.74 26.54
C ASP A 202 6.05 -7.10 26.24
N HIS A 203 5.21 -7.22 27.27
CA HIS A 203 3.83 -7.69 27.13
C HIS A 203 2.78 -6.56 27.10
N ASP A 204 3.18 -5.28 27.14
CA ASP A 204 2.27 -4.12 27.13
C ASP A 204 1.10 -4.28 28.13
N LEU A 205 1.40 -4.73 29.35
CA LEU A 205 0.38 -5.01 30.38
C LEU A 205 0.13 -3.80 31.28
N VAL A 206 -1.09 -3.76 31.83
CA VAL A 206 -1.56 -2.83 32.86
C VAL A 206 -2.02 -3.64 34.05
N GLY A 207 -1.66 -3.22 35.27
CA GLY A 207 -2.22 -3.82 36.47
C GLY A 207 -3.47 -3.07 36.94
N VAL A 208 -4.62 -3.74 36.92
CA VAL A 208 -5.83 -3.27 37.61
C VAL A 208 -5.74 -3.69 39.06
N VAL A 209 -5.83 -2.71 39.97
CA VAL A 209 -5.67 -2.93 41.42
C VAL A 209 -7.03 -3.08 42.09
N THR A 210 -7.17 -4.08 42.96
CA THR A 210 -8.31 -4.26 43.86
C THR A 210 -7.82 -4.24 45.30
N VAL A 211 -8.30 -3.29 46.09
CA VAL A 211 -7.96 -3.10 47.50
C VAL A 211 -8.97 -3.83 48.38
N HIS A 212 -8.50 -4.53 49.41
CA HIS A 212 -9.33 -5.37 50.30
C HIS A 212 -9.59 -4.73 51.67
N ASP A 213 -8.80 -3.75 52.07
CA ASP A 213 -8.89 -3.08 53.37
C ASP A 213 -9.23 -1.59 53.22
N GLY A 214 -10.02 -1.04 54.15
CA GLY A 214 -10.50 0.34 54.12
C GLY A 214 -12.02 0.50 54.11
N PRO A 215 -12.53 1.75 54.08
CA PRO A 215 -13.96 2.02 54.05
C PRO A 215 -14.61 1.47 52.78
N SER A 216 -15.88 1.06 52.87
CA SER A 216 -16.65 0.62 51.71
C SER A 216 -16.92 1.77 50.75
N LEU A 217 -16.93 1.46 49.46
CA LEU A 217 -17.33 2.39 48.40
C LEU A 217 -18.75 2.95 48.66
N PRO A 218 -19.01 4.23 48.36
CA PRO A 218 -20.34 4.82 48.47
C PRO A 218 -21.35 4.11 47.54
N SER A 219 -22.62 4.16 47.94
CA SER A 219 -23.71 3.51 47.20
C SER A 219 -23.85 4.12 45.80
N GLY A 220 -23.91 3.27 44.76
CA GLY A 220 -24.09 3.67 43.36
C GLY A 220 -22.80 3.72 42.54
N GLU A 221 -21.64 3.66 43.18
CA GLU A 221 -20.35 3.50 42.50
C GLU A 221 -19.93 2.03 42.46
N ILE A 222 -19.11 1.67 41.46
CA ILE A 222 -18.57 0.32 41.26
C ILE A 222 -17.05 0.25 41.35
N ILE A 223 -16.38 1.40 41.24
CA ILE A 223 -14.92 1.56 41.22
C ILE A 223 -14.58 2.77 42.08
N ALA A 224 -13.54 2.63 42.89
CA ALA A 224 -13.03 3.70 43.73
C ALA A 224 -12.31 4.77 42.89
N PRO A 225 -12.55 6.06 43.18
CA PRO A 225 -11.87 7.16 42.51
C PRO A 225 -10.36 7.14 42.78
N GLU A 226 -9.60 7.85 41.95
CA GLU A 226 -8.17 8.04 42.18
C GLU A 226 -7.96 8.98 43.38
N VAL A 227 -7.05 8.60 44.28
CA VAL A 227 -6.70 9.36 45.49
C VAL A 227 -5.19 9.47 45.60
N GLY A 228 -4.68 10.53 46.25
CA GLY A 228 -3.26 10.65 46.57
C GLY A 228 -2.29 10.59 45.38
N VAL A 229 -2.72 11.05 44.19
CA VAL A 229 -1.93 11.01 42.95
C VAL A 229 -0.92 12.18 42.86
N ASP A 230 -1.21 13.29 43.55
CA ASP A 230 -0.40 14.49 43.48
C ASP A 230 0.94 14.34 44.22
N LEU A 231 2.04 14.37 43.45
CA LEU A 231 3.42 14.31 43.94
C LEU A 231 3.82 15.43 44.91
N ARG A 232 3.03 16.51 44.96
CA ARG A 232 3.32 17.68 45.80
C ARG A 232 2.95 17.45 47.27
N ASP A 233 2.00 16.56 47.53
CA ASP A 233 1.50 16.30 48.88
C ASP A 233 2.13 15.02 49.43
N ALA A 234 3.31 15.16 50.03
CA ALA A 234 4.12 14.04 50.51
C ALA A 234 3.44 13.18 51.59
N GLU A 235 2.47 13.74 52.33
CA GLU A 235 1.72 13.04 53.37
C GLU A 235 0.70 12.04 52.82
N ILE A 236 0.07 12.34 51.67
CA ILE A 236 -0.98 11.51 51.05
C ILE A 236 -0.50 10.75 49.81
N PHE A 237 0.65 11.14 49.25
CA PHE A 237 1.22 10.48 48.09
C PHE A 237 1.76 9.09 48.44
N HIS A 238 1.12 8.05 47.91
CA HIS A 238 1.31 6.66 48.33
C HIS A 238 2.02 5.75 47.31
N ASN A 239 2.62 6.35 46.28
CA ASN A 239 3.44 5.68 45.25
C ASN A 239 2.86 4.34 44.73
N ASN A 240 1.69 4.40 44.08
CA ASN A 240 1.03 3.25 43.44
C ASN A 240 0.81 2.06 44.40
N PHE A 241 0.10 2.34 45.50
CA PHE A 241 -0.33 1.38 46.54
C PHE A 241 0.79 0.66 47.32
N GLN A 242 2.05 1.09 47.20
CA GLN A 242 3.16 0.52 47.99
C GLN A 242 3.13 0.95 49.46
N GLU A 243 2.51 2.10 49.75
CA GLU A 243 2.36 2.67 51.09
C GLU A 243 0.86 2.68 51.48
N PRO A 244 0.31 1.57 52.01
CA PRO A 244 -1.13 1.46 52.32
C PRO A 244 -1.67 2.55 53.25
N GLU A 245 -0.87 3.01 54.21
CA GLU A 245 -1.29 4.03 55.18
C GLU A 245 -1.55 5.37 54.50
N LYS A 246 -0.66 5.80 53.60
CA LYS A 246 -0.85 7.05 52.85
C LYS A 246 -2.06 6.97 51.92
N PHE A 247 -2.30 5.79 51.31
CA PHE A 247 -3.49 5.57 50.49
C PHE A 247 -4.78 5.70 51.30
N LEU A 248 -4.83 5.13 52.50
CA LEU A 248 -6.00 5.23 53.38
C LEU A 248 -6.16 6.64 53.96
N ALA A 249 -5.06 7.32 54.29
CA ALA A 249 -5.06 8.71 54.72
C ALA A 249 -5.57 9.66 53.61
N ALA A 250 -5.29 9.34 52.34
CA ALA A 250 -5.82 10.04 51.17
C ALA A 250 -7.33 9.82 50.92
N GLY A 251 -8.00 9.00 51.75
CA GLY A 251 -9.42 8.69 51.61
C GLY A 251 -9.72 7.52 50.66
N GLY A 252 -8.76 6.62 50.45
CA GLY A 252 -8.94 5.45 49.59
C GLY A 252 -10.03 4.49 50.09
N TYR A 253 -10.80 3.94 49.15
CA TYR A 253 -11.87 2.96 49.43
C TYR A 253 -11.43 1.54 49.11
N ARG A 254 -12.01 0.55 49.80
CA ARG A 254 -11.88 -0.86 49.40
C ARG A 254 -12.68 -1.14 48.13
N GLY A 255 -12.18 -2.03 47.28
CA GLY A 255 -12.75 -2.39 45.99
C GLY A 255 -11.77 -2.19 44.83
N ARG A 256 -12.29 -2.30 43.60
CA ARG A 256 -11.53 -2.04 42.38
C ARG A 256 -11.20 -0.55 42.29
N GLN A 257 -9.96 -0.23 41.95
CA GLN A 257 -9.47 1.15 41.87
C GLN A 257 -9.53 1.65 40.42
N LEU A 258 -9.81 2.94 40.24
CA LEU A 258 -9.73 3.58 38.93
C LEU A 258 -8.27 3.67 38.45
N GLN A 259 -7.37 4.07 39.37
CA GLN A 259 -5.95 4.15 39.14
C GLN A 259 -5.38 2.78 38.78
N VAL A 260 -4.61 2.75 37.70
CA VAL A 260 -3.91 1.55 37.22
C VAL A 260 -2.42 1.66 37.45
N ILE A 261 -1.75 0.52 37.61
CA ILE A 261 -0.29 0.47 37.66
C ILE A 261 0.28 0.12 36.29
N VAL A 262 1.36 0.79 35.94
CA VAL A 262 2.09 0.60 34.68
C VAL A 262 3.31 -0.30 34.89
N GLU A 263 4.10 -0.48 33.83
CA GLU A 263 5.33 -1.28 33.82
C GLU A 263 6.29 -0.89 34.96
N GLY A 264 6.85 -1.90 35.62
CA GLY A 264 7.70 -1.72 36.79
C GLY A 264 7.66 -2.91 37.74
N THR A 265 8.45 -2.80 38.81
CA THR A 265 8.48 -3.77 39.92
C THR A 265 7.86 -3.12 41.14
N TRP A 266 6.70 -3.63 41.55
CA TRP A 266 5.89 -3.05 42.62
C TRP A 266 5.85 -4.00 43.83
N TYR A 267 6.25 -3.48 44.99
CA TYR A 267 6.27 -4.23 46.25
C TYR A 267 4.97 -3.99 47.02
N ILE A 268 3.89 -4.58 46.52
CA ILE A 268 2.54 -4.40 47.08
C ILE A 268 2.21 -5.57 48.00
N ASN A 269 1.69 -5.27 49.19
CA ASN A 269 1.13 -6.26 50.10
C ASN A 269 -0.09 -6.94 49.46
N ARG A 270 -0.02 -8.25 49.18
CA ARG A 270 -1.11 -8.98 48.49
C ARG A 270 -2.34 -9.29 49.34
N LEU A 271 -2.24 -9.11 50.66
CA LEU A 271 -3.39 -9.13 51.55
C LEU A 271 -4.13 -7.78 51.51
N PHE A 272 -3.38 -6.70 51.31
CA PHE A 272 -3.94 -5.36 51.17
C PHE A 272 -4.55 -5.13 49.79
N ALA A 273 -3.82 -5.44 48.73
CA ALA A 273 -4.28 -5.25 47.35
C ALA A 273 -3.85 -6.39 46.42
N THR A 274 -4.77 -6.81 45.56
CA THR A 274 -4.51 -7.78 44.48
C THR A 274 -4.45 -7.08 43.14
N ILE A 275 -3.54 -7.51 42.28
CA ILE A 275 -3.37 -6.97 40.93
C ILE A 275 -3.75 -8.03 39.90
N GLU A 276 -4.58 -7.61 38.95
CA GLU A 276 -4.92 -8.34 37.74
C GLU A 276 -4.24 -7.68 36.53
N ALA A 277 -3.49 -8.46 35.75
CA ALA A 277 -2.82 -7.95 34.55
C ALA A 277 -3.77 -7.99 33.35
N VAL A 278 -4.03 -6.83 32.76
CA VAL A 278 -4.89 -6.63 31.59
C VAL A 278 -4.07 -5.99 30.48
N PRO A 279 -4.24 -6.38 29.19
CA PRO A 279 -3.51 -5.75 28.09
C PRO A 279 -3.86 -4.27 27.93
N LYS A 280 -2.85 -3.44 27.58
CA LYS A 280 -3.06 -2.04 27.20
C LYS A 280 -3.99 -1.94 25.99
N THR A 281 -4.81 -0.91 25.97
CA THR A 281 -5.63 -0.61 24.79
C THR A 281 -4.78 0.14 23.77
N VAL A 282 -4.68 -0.41 22.55
CA VAL A 282 -3.96 0.22 21.45
C VAL A 282 -4.95 0.74 20.44
N ILE A 283 -4.90 2.05 20.18
CA ILE A 283 -5.70 2.71 19.15
C ILE A 283 -4.80 2.87 17.92
N PRO A 284 -5.10 2.16 16.81
CA PRO A 284 -4.28 2.23 15.61
C PRO A 284 -4.37 3.60 14.93
N VAL A 285 -3.35 3.93 14.14
CA VAL A 285 -3.35 5.15 13.31
C VAL A 285 -4.50 5.08 12.30
N GLY A 286 -5.20 6.20 12.12
CA GLY A 286 -6.40 6.26 11.28
C GLY A 286 -7.70 5.90 12.00
N ASN A 287 -7.63 5.67 13.32
CA ASN A 287 -8.78 5.43 14.18
C ASN A 287 -8.72 6.31 15.43
N VAL A 288 -9.86 6.48 16.09
CA VAL A 288 -9.98 7.15 17.39
C VAL A 288 -10.76 6.27 18.36
N GLY A 289 -10.44 6.37 19.65
CA GLY A 289 -11.10 5.62 20.71
C GLY A 289 -12.11 6.50 21.43
N VAL A 290 -13.40 6.26 21.24
CA VAL A 290 -14.45 6.89 22.03
C VAL A 290 -14.60 6.12 23.33
N VAL A 291 -14.50 6.82 24.46
CA VAL A 291 -14.58 6.20 25.78
C VAL A 291 -16.00 6.30 26.32
N ILE A 292 -16.58 5.16 26.64
CA ILE A 292 -17.83 5.02 27.37
C ILE A 292 -17.46 4.71 28.81
N PHE A 293 -17.55 5.71 29.69
CA PHE A 293 -17.09 5.61 31.07
C PHE A 293 -18.26 5.33 32.03
N TYR A 294 -18.12 4.31 32.87
CA TYR A 294 -19.20 3.80 33.73
C TYR A 294 -19.15 4.36 35.16
N THR A 295 -18.03 4.94 35.57
CA THR A 295 -17.78 5.43 36.93
C THR A 295 -17.50 6.94 36.94
N GLY A 296 -17.39 7.56 38.12
CA GLY A 296 -17.13 8.99 38.28
C GLY A 296 -18.38 9.85 38.50
N PRO A 297 -18.17 11.14 38.83
CA PRO A 297 -19.25 12.07 39.12
C PRO A 297 -20.10 12.32 37.86
N HIS A 298 -21.37 12.62 38.09
CA HIS A 298 -22.25 13.09 37.03
C HIS A 298 -21.88 14.54 36.69
N SER A 299 -21.60 14.84 35.42
CA SER A 299 -21.34 16.19 34.94
C SER A 299 -22.51 16.71 34.11
N ASP A 300 -22.63 18.02 34.01
CA ASP A 300 -23.56 18.67 33.09
C ASP A 300 -23.25 18.30 31.62
N ASP A 301 -24.30 18.30 30.79
CA ASP A 301 -24.20 18.00 29.36
C ASP A 301 -23.44 19.09 28.59
N VAL A 302 -22.39 18.70 27.88
CA VAL A 302 -21.55 19.59 27.06
C VAL A 302 -21.93 19.54 25.57
N SER A 303 -22.94 18.75 25.19
CA SER A 303 -23.39 18.58 23.80
C SER A 303 -24.12 19.79 23.22
N GLY A 304 -24.63 20.67 24.09
CA GLY A 304 -25.42 21.86 23.73
C GLY A 304 -26.90 21.55 23.45
N GLU A 305 -27.75 22.57 23.57
CA GLU A 305 -29.23 22.42 23.54
C GLU A 305 -29.81 21.85 22.21
N GLN A 306 -29.02 21.87 21.14
CA GLN A 306 -29.43 21.36 19.82
C GLN A 306 -29.39 19.82 19.76
N TYR A 307 -28.60 19.16 20.61
CA TYR A 307 -28.43 17.71 20.60
C TYR A 307 -29.27 17.07 21.70
N ARG A 308 -30.29 16.28 21.32
CA ARG A 308 -31.24 15.66 22.27
C ARG A 308 -31.09 14.13 22.39
N HIS A 309 -30.04 13.57 21.79
CA HIS A 309 -29.88 12.11 21.66
C HIS A 309 -28.96 11.51 22.72
N GLY A 310 -28.60 12.28 23.74
CA GLY A 310 -27.83 11.87 24.91
C GLY A 310 -26.88 12.96 25.37
N GLU A 311 -26.28 12.78 26.54
CA GLU A 311 -25.37 13.74 27.16
C GLU A 311 -23.90 13.36 26.87
N LEU A 312 -23.10 14.34 26.45
CA LEU A 312 -21.64 14.20 26.36
C LEU A 312 -21.04 14.81 27.61
N VAL A 313 -20.11 14.09 28.20
CA VAL A 313 -19.50 14.48 29.46
C VAL A 313 -18.05 14.88 29.26
N ILE A 314 -17.54 15.67 30.19
CA ILE A 314 -16.10 15.93 30.26
C ILE A 314 -15.33 14.64 30.58
N ASN A 315 -14.08 14.58 30.16
CA ASN A 315 -13.23 13.41 30.41
C ASN A 315 -13.05 13.21 31.92
N GLY A 316 -13.29 11.98 32.37
CA GLY A 316 -13.28 11.60 33.80
C GLY A 316 -14.67 11.53 34.46
N CYS A 317 -15.72 12.01 33.79
CA CYS A 317 -17.10 11.88 34.27
C CYS A 317 -17.82 10.67 33.65
N ARG A 318 -18.88 10.22 34.32
CA ARG A 318 -19.68 9.07 33.88
C ARG A 318 -20.48 9.43 32.62
N GLY A 319 -20.31 8.66 31.55
CA GLY A 319 -20.96 8.90 30.25
C GLY A 319 -20.01 8.71 29.09
N VAL A 320 -20.41 9.20 27.91
CA VAL A 320 -19.55 9.22 26.73
C VAL A 320 -18.72 10.49 26.74
N TRP A 321 -17.39 10.34 26.71
CA TRP A 321 -16.48 11.48 26.73
C TRP A 321 -16.60 12.33 25.47
N LYS A 322 -16.61 13.65 25.66
CA LYS A 322 -16.61 14.63 24.57
C LYS A 322 -15.35 14.55 23.71
N ASP A 323 -14.18 14.40 24.33
CA ASP A 323 -12.90 14.35 23.62
C ASP A 323 -12.42 12.90 23.54
N PRO A 324 -12.40 12.29 22.34
CA PRO A 324 -11.96 10.90 22.17
C PRO A 324 -10.44 10.79 22.31
N LEU A 325 -9.98 9.56 22.59
CA LEU A 325 -8.57 9.21 22.62
C LEU A 325 -8.01 9.15 21.19
N LEU A 326 -6.91 9.87 20.98
CA LEU A 326 -6.18 9.87 19.72
C LEU A 326 -5.39 8.56 19.53
N PRO A 327 -4.88 8.25 18.32
CA PRO A 327 -4.02 7.09 18.11
C PRO A 327 -2.86 7.01 19.11
N GLY A 328 -2.68 5.85 19.74
CA GLY A 328 -1.70 5.67 20.81
C GLY A 328 -1.95 4.43 21.66
N LYS A 329 -1.04 4.19 22.61
CA LYS A 329 -1.18 3.13 23.62
C LYS A 329 -1.66 3.75 24.94
N TYR A 330 -2.73 3.21 25.51
CA TYR A 330 -3.33 3.74 26.73
C TYR A 330 -3.39 2.68 27.81
N ALA A 331 -2.95 3.07 29.01
CA ALA A 331 -3.15 2.29 30.23
C ALA A 331 -4.56 2.61 30.77
N PHE A 332 -5.57 1.98 30.18
CA PHE A 332 -6.96 2.22 30.52
C PHE A 332 -7.55 1.05 31.32
N ASN A 333 -8.31 1.36 32.36
CA ASN A 333 -9.01 0.36 33.16
C ASN A 333 -10.27 -0.14 32.43
N THR A 334 -10.22 -1.37 31.91
CA THR A 334 -11.33 -2.00 31.17
C THR A 334 -12.59 -2.25 32.00
N TYR A 335 -12.49 -2.21 33.34
CA TYR A 335 -13.66 -2.29 34.20
C TYR A 335 -14.34 -0.92 34.40
N ALA A 336 -13.58 0.17 34.25
CA ALA A 336 -14.09 1.53 34.43
C ALA A 336 -14.85 2.06 33.21
N GLY A 337 -14.59 1.49 32.04
CA GLY A 337 -15.30 1.85 30.83
C GLY A 337 -14.98 0.92 29.67
N LYS A 338 -15.57 1.22 28.52
CA LYS A 338 -15.28 0.57 27.25
C LYS A 338 -14.76 1.59 26.25
N ILE A 339 -13.74 1.24 25.49
CA ILE A 339 -13.23 2.06 24.39
C ILE A 339 -13.77 1.47 23.09
N GLU A 340 -14.57 2.24 22.36
CA GLU A 340 -15.03 1.91 21.01
C GLU A 340 -14.08 2.53 19.98
N ILE A 341 -13.51 1.71 19.11
CA ILE A 341 -12.55 2.15 18.10
C ILE A 341 -13.30 2.50 16.83
N ILE A 342 -13.19 3.76 16.40
CA ILE A 342 -13.91 4.31 15.25
C ILE A 342 -12.89 4.72 14.18
N PRO A 343 -13.07 4.31 12.92
CA PRO A 343 -12.20 4.75 11.83
C PRO A 343 -12.44 6.23 11.51
N THR A 344 -11.35 7.00 11.42
CA THR A 344 -11.38 8.38 10.92
C THR A 344 -10.94 8.49 9.47
N VAL A 345 -10.41 7.41 8.90
CA VAL A 345 -10.11 7.31 7.47
C VAL A 345 -11.38 7.12 6.64
N ASN A 346 -11.29 7.47 5.36
CA ASN A 346 -12.35 7.18 4.40
C ASN A 346 -12.63 5.67 4.37
N PHE A 347 -13.88 5.28 4.62
CA PHE A 347 -14.35 3.92 4.47
C PHE A 347 -15.48 3.85 3.44
N ILE A 348 -15.59 2.69 2.80
CA ILE A 348 -16.55 2.45 1.72
C ILE A 348 -17.58 1.46 2.25
N LEU A 349 -18.85 1.83 2.17
CA LEU A 349 -19.98 0.93 2.43
C LEU A 349 -20.54 0.44 1.10
N LYS A 350 -20.65 -0.88 0.94
CA LYS A 350 -21.17 -1.49 -0.28
C LYS A 350 -22.53 -2.13 -0.02
N TRP A 351 -23.54 -1.74 -0.79
CA TRP A 351 -24.85 -2.40 -0.82
C TRP A 351 -24.82 -3.53 -1.86
N VAL A 352 -24.01 -4.55 -1.59
CA VAL A 352 -23.87 -5.74 -2.45
C VAL A 352 -23.81 -6.97 -1.55
N ARG A 353 -24.70 -7.93 -1.79
CA ARG A 353 -24.79 -9.13 -0.95
C ARG A 353 -23.51 -9.97 -1.08
N GLY A 354 -22.85 -10.24 0.05
CA GLY A 354 -21.68 -11.12 0.12
C GLY A 354 -20.34 -10.43 -0.13
N GLU A 355 -20.32 -9.13 -0.45
CA GLU A 355 -19.10 -8.33 -0.40
C GLU A 355 -19.02 -7.63 0.96
N VAL A 356 -17.97 -7.91 1.72
CA VAL A 356 -17.73 -7.29 3.03
C VAL A 356 -16.42 -6.52 2.97
N GLY A 357 -16.47 -5.23 3.27
CA GLY A 357 -15.32 -4.36 3.38
C GLY A 357 -14.40 -4.75 4.53
N ALA A 358 -13.19 -4.17 4.57
CA ALA A 358 -12.18 -4.48 5.59
C ALA A 358 -12.68 -4.31 7.04
N MET A 359 -13.67 -3.43 7.25
CA MET A 359 -14.22 -3.08 8.56
C MET A 359 -15.48 -3.85 8.96
N LYS A 360 -16.02 -4.71 8.08
CA LYS A 360 -17.23 -5.52 8.32
C LYS A 360 -18.48 -4.74 8.76
N LEU A 361 -18.55 -3.46 8.42
CA LEU A 361 -19.72 -2.60 8.69
C LEU A 361 -20.86 -2.83 7.70
N ASP A 362 -20.56 -3.45 6.57
CA ASP A 362 -21.44 -3.72 5.42
C ASP A 362 -21.93 -5.18 5.34
N GLU A 363 -21.66 -5.99 6.37
CA GLU A 363 -21.98 -7.44 6.39
C GLU A 363 -23.46 -7.75 6.13
N ASN A 364 -24.36 -6.88 6.60
CA ASN A 364 -25.81 -7.04 6.48
C ASN A 364 -26.42 -6.20 5.36
N LEU A 365 -25.61 -5.48 4.57
CA LEU A 365 -26.11 -4.65 3.48
C LEU A 365 -26.40 -5.51 2.24
N SER A 366 -27.48 -5.16 1.55
CA SER A 366 -27.91 -5.86 0.34
C SER A 366 -28.27 -4.88 -0.77
N GLU A 367 -28.29 -5.36 -2.00
CA GLU A 367 -28.65 -4.54 -3.16
C GLU A 367 -30.06 -3.97 -3.01
N ILE A 368 -30.24 -2.72 -3.42
CA ILE A 368 -31.51 -2.03 -3.27
C ILE A 368 -32.42 -2.45 -4.43
N SER A 369 -33.54 -3.10 -4.13
CA SER A 369 -34.61 -3.33 -5.10
C SER A 369 -35.37 -2.02 -5.36
N LEU A 370 -35.44 -1.62 -6.62
CA LEU A 370 -36.09 -0.41 -7.09
C LEU A 370 -37.36 -0.76 -7.86
N ILE A 371 -38.28 0.21 -7.97
CA ILE A 371 -39.45 0.13 -8.86
C ILE A 371 -39.44 1.40 -9.70
N THR A 372 -39.29 1.26 -11.02
CA THR A 372 -39.26 2.39 -11.95
C THR A 372 -40.68 2.82 -12.38
N ARG A 373 -40.81 3.99 -13.00
CA ARG A 373 -42.10 4.53 -13.47
C ARG A 373 -42.81 3.62 -14.49
N ASP A 374 -42.02 2.87 -15.26
CA ASP A 374 -42.46 1.87 -16.25
C ASP A 374 -42.64 0.46 -15.65
N ALA A 375 -42.69 0.36 -14.32
CA ALA A 375 -42.96 -0.86 -13.56
C ALA A 375 -41.93 -1.99 -13.74
N PHE A 376 -40.67 -1.64 -14.02
CA PHE A 376 -39.55 -2.59 -13.92
C PHE A 376 -38.97 -2.60 -12.51
N GLU A 377 -38.46 -3.77 -12.11
CA GLU A 377 -37.89 -3.99 -10.78
C GLU A 377 -36.39 -4.32 -10.82
N PRO A 378 -35.50 -3.37 -11.18
CA PRO A 378 -34.07 -3.62 -11.18
C PRO A 378 -33.50 -3.63 -9.74
N THR A 379 -32.41 -4.36 -9.52
CA THR A 379 -31.56 -4.22 -8.34
C THR A 379 -30.42 -3.26 -8.63
N LEU A 380 -30.14 -2.35 -7.69
CA LEU A 380 -29.10 -1.35 -7.82
C LEU A 380 -27.97 -1.59 -6.81
N PRO A 381 -26.77 -2.02 -7.27
CA PRO A 381 -25.59 -2.04 -6.42
C PRO A 381 -25.11 -0.60 -6.19
N LEU A 382 -24.85 -0.25 -4.93
CA LEU A 382 -24.38 1.07 -4.52
C LEU A 382 -23.08 0.94 -3.72
N SER A 383 -22.18 1.90 -3.87
CA SER A 383 -21.04 2.08 -2.97
C SER A 383 -20.99 3.53 -2.50
N VAL A 384 -20.93 3.74 -1.18
CA VAL A 384 -20.88 5.06 -0.57
C VAL A 384 -19.55 5.24 0.14
N VAL A 385 -18.84 6.32 -0.18
CA VAL A 385 -17.58 6.69 0.45
C VAL A 385 -17.83 7.79 1.47
N MET A 386 -17.48 7.56 2.72
CA MET A 386 -17.64 8.52 3.81
C MET A 386 -16.49 8.43 4.81
N HIS A 387 -16.37 9.45 5.65
CA HIS A 387 -15.52 9.41 6.84
C HIS A 387 -16.22 10.01 8.05
N ILE A 388 -15.66 9.73 9.21
CA ILE A 388 -16.10 10.27 10.48
C ILE A 388 -14.99 11.19 10.99
N ASP A 389 -15.29 12.48 11.20
CA ASP A 389 -14.35 13.37 11.89
C ASP A 389 -14.19 12.92 13.35
N TYR A 390 -12.95 12.94 13.85
CA TYR A 390 -12.68 12.52 15.23
C TYR A 390 -13.49 13.29 16.27
N LYS A 391 -13.74 14.59 16.07
CA LYS A 391 -14.53 15.41 17.01
C LYS A 391 -16.00 15.03 17.04
N LYS A 392 -16.51 14.46 15.94
CA LYS A 392 -17.91 14.04 15.79
C LYS A 392 -18.14 12.60 16.24
N ALA A 393 -17.08 11.80 16.33
CA ALA A 393 -17.16 10.37 16.64
C ALA A 393 -17.91 10.05 17.96
N PRO A 394 -17.72 10.80 19.07
CA PRO A 394 -18.47 10.57 20.30
C PRO A 394 -19.99 10.75 20.16
N MET A 395 -20.43 11.70 19.31
CA MET A 395 -21.86 11.93 19.07
C MET A 395 -22.53 10.71 18.41
N ILE A 396 -21.81 10.03 17.51
CA ILE A 396 -22.31 8.84 16.83
C ILE A 396 -22.52 7.70 17.83
N ILE A 397 -21.53 7.44 18.70
CA ILE A 397 -21.63 6.41 19.74
C ILE A 397 -22.73 6.74 20.74
N GLN A 398 -22.88 8.01 21.12
CA GLN A 398 -23.94 8.38 22.04
C GLN A 398 -25.34 8.13 21.45
N ARG A 399 -25.53 8.36 20.15
CA ARG A 399 -26.83 8.17 19.49
C ARG A 399 -27.18 6.72 19.19
N PHE A 400 -26.20 5.92 18.76
CA PHE A 400 -26.43 4.57 18.21
C PHE A 400 -25.80 3.45 19.03
N GLY A 401 -24.89 3.78 19.94
CA GLY A 401 -24.05 2.85 20.71
C GLY A 401 -22.90 2.25 19.90
N ASP A 402 -23.12 1.96 18.61
CA ASP A 402 -22.15 1.33 17.72
C ASP A 402 -22.32 1.88 16.30
N VAL A 403 -21.22 2.01 15.56
CA VAL A 403 -21.19 2.40 14.15
C VAL A 403 -21.93 1.36 13.29
N LYS A 404 -21.88 0.06 13.64
CA LYS A 404 -22.63 -0.97 12.90
C LYS A 404 -24.15 -0.72 12.95
N LYS A 405 -24.66 -0.32 14.12
CA LYS A 405 -26.08 0.01 14.30
C LYS A 405 -26.49 1.27 13.52
N LEU A 406 -25.62 2.28 13.46
CA LEU A 406 -25.84 3.46 12.61
C LEU A 406 -26.04 3.05 11.15
N VAL A 407 -25.19 2.18 10.63
CA VAL A 407 -25.27 1.70 9.24
C VAL A 407 -26.57 0.95 8.98
N GLU A 408 -26.89 -0.03 9.83
CA GLU A 408 -28.05 -0.92 9.64
C GLU A 408 -29.40 -0.24 9.92
N GLN A 409 -29.49 0.56 10.98
CA GLN A 409 -30.78 1.10 11.44
C GLN A 409 -31.13 2.44 10.80
N THR A 410 -30.13 3.19 10.32
CA THR A 410 -30.33 4.55 9.82
C THR A 410 -29.88 4.73 8.39
N LEU A 411 -28.63 4.39 8.06
CA LEU A 411 -28.10 4.63 6.72
C LEU A 411 -28.80 3.76 5.67
N ASP A 412 -28.96 2.46 5.93
CA ASP A 412 -29.59 1.53 4.98
C ASP A 412 -31.04 1.93 4.63
N PRO A 413 -31.96 2.16 5.59
CA PRO A 413 -33.31 2.61 5.26
C PRO A 413 -33.35 3.96 4.54
N MET A 414 -32.46 4.88 4.91
CA MET A 414 -32.44 6.23 4.34
C MET A 414 -31.94 6.24 2.89
N VAL A 415 -30.85 5.53 2.61
CA VAL A 415 -30.28 5.37 1.27
C VAL A 415 -31.26 4.60 0.37
N SER A 416 -31.82 3.51 0.89
CA SER A 416 -32.84 2.72 0.20
C SER A 416 -34.07 3.55 -0.16
N ALA A 417 -34.61 4.32 0.78
CA ALA A 417 -35.78 5.17 0.53
C ALA A 417 -35.48 6.27 -0.49
N PHE A 418 -34.28 6.87 -0.44
CA PHE A 418 -33.86 7.89 -1.39
C PHE A 418 -33.85 7.34 -2.83
N PHE A 419 -33.13 6.24 -3.07
CA PHE A 419 -33.02 5.68 -4.41
C PHE A 419 -34.35 5.10 -4.92
N LYS A 420 -35.20 4.56 -4.04
CA LYS A 420 -36.57 4.16 -4.41
C LYS A 420 -37.40 5.35 -4.89
N ASN A 421 -37.35 6.49 -4.19
CA ASN A 421 -38.07 7.70 -4.59
C ASN A 421 -37.54 8.31 -5.89
N CYS A 422 -36.22 8.24 -6.13
CA CYS A 422 -35.63 8.65 -7.40
C CYS A 422 -36.06 7.75 -8.55
N ALA A 423 -36.01 6.42 -8.36
CA ALA A 423 -36.39 5.44 -9.37
C ALA A 423 -37.86 5.55 -9.78
N GLN A 424 -38.78 5.81 -8.83
CA GLN A 424 -40.21 5.96 -9.12
C GLN A 424 -40.55 7.14 -10.05
N LYS A 425 -39.68 8.16 -10.14
CA LYS A 425 -39.90 9.33 -10.99
C LYS A 425 -39.42 9.12 -12.44
N MET A 426 -38.56 8.13 -12.67
CA MET A 426 -37.83 7.93 -13.91
C MET A 426 -38.18 6.59 -14.55
N THR A 427 -38.02 6.50 -15.87
CA THR A 427 -38.04 5.22 -16.59
C THR A 427 -36.70 4.50 -16.43
N LEU A 428 -36.68 3.18 -16.71
CA LEU A 428 -35.43 2.39 -16.64
C LEU A 428 -34.33 2.95 -17.57
N ILE A 429 -34.71 3.46 -18.74
CA ILE A 429 -33.77 4.03 -19.72
C ILE A 429 -33.17 5.34 -19.21
N GLU A 430 -33.98 6.22 -18.62
CA GLU A 430 -33.52 7.49 -18.05
C GLU A 430 -32.55 7.25 -16.89
N LEU A 431 -32.80 6.22 -16.05
CA LEU A 431 -31.89 5.82 -14.97
C LEU A 431 -30.49 5.42 -15.50
N LEU A 432 -30.43 4.77 -16.66
CA LEU A 432 -29.18 4.33 -17.28
C LEU A 432 -28.45 5.46 -18.00
N GLN A 433 -29.17 6.33 -18.71
CA GLN A 433 -28.59 7.44 -19.48
C GLN A 433 -28.10 8.57 -18.58
N ASN A 434 -28.87 8.90 -17.53
CA ASN A 434 -28.60 10.04 -16.65
C ASN A 434 -27.83 9.65 -15.38
N ARG A 435 -27.07 8.55 -15.39
CA ARG A 435 -26.35 8.05 -14.20
C ARG A 435 -25.48 9.11 -13.53
N ALA A 436 -24.74 9.90 -14.30
CA ALA A 436 -23.82 10.90 -13.78
C ALA A 436 -24.56 12.03 -13.03
N SER A 437 -25.64 12.57 -13.60
CA SER A 437 -26.42 13.62 -12.95
C SER A 437 -27.16 13.10 -11.72
N ILE A 438 -27.66 11.85 -11.77
CA ILE A 438 -28.27 11.20 -10.59
C ILE A 438 -27.24 11.04 -9.48
N GLN A 439 -26.00 10.62 -9.78
CA GLN A 439 -24.94 10.52 -8.79
C GLN A 439 -24.65 11.87 -8.12
N GLU A 440 -24.53 12.94 -8.90
CA GLU A 440 -24.25 14.29 -8.38
C GLU A 440 -25.39 14.84 -7.51
N GLU A 441 -26.64 14.72 -7.98
CA GLU A 441 -27.82 15.14 -7.21
C GLU A 441 -27.98 14.32 -5.92
N SER A 442 -27.77 13.00 -6.02
CA SER A 442 -27.82 12.08 -4.88
C SER A 442 -26.77 12.45 -3.84
N ALA A 443 -25.53 12.70 -4.27
CA ALA A 443 -24.45 13.09 -3.37
C ALA A 443 -24.77 14.39 -2.62
N ALA A 444 -25.29 15.41 -3.31
CA ALA A 444 -25.63 16.69 -2.68
C ALA A 444 -26.76 16.55 -1.64
N GLN A 445 -27.85 15.85 -1.99
CA GLN A 445 -28.98 15.67 -1.07
C GLN A 445 -28.64 14.74 0.11
N MET A 446 -27.89 13.67 -0.14
CA MET A 446 -27.45 12.75 0.92
C MET A 446 -26.47 13.42 1.86
N LYS A 447 -25.56 14.27 1.36
CA LYS A 447 -24.61 15.01 2.19
C LYS A 447 -25.32 15.87 3.23
N ALA A 448 -26.34 16.62 2.82
CA ALA A 448 -27.14 17.44 3.74
C ALA A 448 -27.86 16.60 4.81
N LYS A 449 -28.36 15.41 4.45
CA LYS A 449 -28.98 14.50 5.41
C LYS A 449 -27.96 13.89 6.36
N PHE A 450 -26.83 13.42 5.86
CA PHE A 450 -25.80 12.72 6.64
C PHE A 450 -25.09 13.65 7.63
N GLU A 451 -24.97 14.94 7.30
CA GLU A 451 -24.43 15.95 8.21
C GLU A 451 -25.23 16.04 9.52
N SER A 452 -26.57 15.85 9.48
CA SER A 452 -27.41 15.79 10.68
C SER A 452 -27.15 14.56 11.58
N TYR A 453 -26.45 13.56 11.06
CA TYR A 453 -25.97 12.38 11.78
C TYR A 453 -24.48 12.46 12.10
N SER A 454 -23.87 13.63 11.92
CA SER A 454 -22.44 13.87 12.17
C SER A 454 -21.51 13.01 11.30
N LEU A 455 -21.98 12.64 10.10
CA LEU A 455 -21.24 11.89 9.09
C LEU A 455 -20.86 12.79 7.91
N ASP A 456 -19.62 12.65 7.43
CA ASP A 456 -19.12 13.42 6.30
C ASP A 456 -19.09 12.53 5.04
N LEU A 457 -20.04 12.78 4.13
CA LEU A 457 -20.15 12.10 2.84
C LEU A 457 -19.14 12.69 1.86
N GLN A 458 -18.33 11.82 1.22
CA GLN A 458 -17.42 12.22 0.15
C GLN A 458 -18.05 11.99 -1.23
N GLU A 459 -18.45 10.75 -1.52
CA GLU A 459 -18.95 10.38 -2.84
C GLU A 459 -19.96 9.23 -2.77
N VAL A 460 -20.90 9.21 -3.73
CA VAL A 460 -21.89 8.15 -3.92
C VAL A 460 -21.71 7.54 -5.31
N LEU A 461 -21.28 6.28 -5.34
CA LEU A 461 -21.06 5.53 -6.56
C LEU A 461 -22.23 4.57 -6.79
N ILE A 462 -23.06 4.92 -7.76
CA ILE A 462 -24.13 4.05 -8.26
C ILE A 462 -23.53 3.07 -9.27
N GLY A 463 -23.73 1.75 -9.13
CA GLY A 463 -23.35 0.74 -10.11
C GLY A 463 -24.37 0.57 -11.23
N THR A 464 -24.15 -0.37 -12.14
CA THR A 464 -25.11 -0.66 -13.23
C THR A 464 -26.31 -1.43 -12.67
N PRO A 465 -27.56 -0.98 -12.91
CA PRO A 465 -28.75 -1.71 -12.54
C PRO A 465 -28.74 -3.11 -13.14
N ARG A 466 -29.03 -4.13 -12.33
CA ARG A 466 -29.17 -5.52 -12.75
C ARG A 466 -30.64 -5.93 -12.71
N ALA A 467 -31.01 -6.90 -13.54
CA ALA A 467 -32.31 -7.51 -13.41
C ALA A 467 -32.37 -8.33 -12.11
N ALA A 468 -33.54 -8.37 -11.48
CA ALA A 468 -33.76 -9.28 -10.37
C ALA A 468 -33.51 -10.74 -10.81
N THR A 469 -33.04 -11.58 -9.89
CA THR A 469 -32.66 -12.97 -10.16
C THR A 469 -33.82 -13.74 -10.83
N GLY A 470 -33.69 -14.04 -12.13
CA GLY A 470 -34.67 -14.79 -12.92
C GLY A 470 -35.41 -13.99 -13.99
N ASP A 471 -35.23 -12.67 -14.10
CA ASP A 471 -35.90 -11.85 -15.11
C ASP A 471 -34.96 -11.49 -16.28
N HIS A 472 -35.13 -12.15 -17.43
CA HIS A 472 -34.36 -11.87 -18.65
C HIS A 472 -34.96 -10.75 -19.52
N THR A 473 -36.10 -10.16 -19.12
CA THR A 473 -36.79 -9.16 -19.95
C THR A 473 -35.98 -7.88 -20.11
N ILE A 474 -35.33 -7.41 -19.03
CA ILE A 474 -34.48 -6.21 -19.03
C ILE A 474 -33.28 -6.40 -19.97
N GLU A 475 -32.63 -7.57 -19.93
CA GLU A 475 -31.49 -7.87 -20.79
C GLU A 475 -31.90 -7.90 -22.27
N ASN A 476 -33.04 -8.51 -22.59
CA ASN A 476 -33.60 -8.52 -23.94
C ASN A 476 -33.92 -7.11 -24.46
N ILE A 477 -34.46 -6.22 -23.62
CA ILE A 477 -34.75 -4.83 -23.99
C ILE A 477 -33.45 -4.06 -24.22
N LEU A 478 -32.42 -4.26 -23.39
CA LEU A 478 -31.10 -3.64 -23.58
C LEU A 478 -30.46 -4.07 -24.91
N ILE A 479 -30.59 -5.34 -25.28
CA ILE A 479 -30.15 -5.87 -26.58
C ILE A 479 -30.94 -5.20 -27.72
N GLN A 480 -32.25 -5.07 -27.59
CA GLN A 480 -33.10 -4.39 -28.59
C GLN A 480 -32.80 -2.89 -28.72
N LEU A 481 -32.51 -2.20 -27.61
CA LEU A 481 -32.11 -0.79 -27.64
C LEU A 481 -30.75 -0.61 -28.31
N ARG A 482 -29.78 -1.48 -27.97
CA ARG A 482 -28.47 -1.50 -28.63
C ARG A 482 -28.61 -1.75 -30.13
N SER A 483 -29.46 -2.69 -30.54
CA SER A 483 -29.68 -2.96 -31.97
C SER A 483 -30.38 -1.80 -32.68
N ARG A 484 -31.34 -1.11 -32.04
CA ARG A 484 -31.94 0.13 -32.57
C ARG A 484 -30.92 1.25 -32.73
N GLN A 485 -30.02 1.44 -31.76
CA GLN A 485 -28.95 2.43 -31.82
C GLN A 485 -28.02 2.15 -33.00
N ILE A 486 -27.55 0.90 -33.12
CA ILE A 486 -26.69 0.44 -34.23
C ILE A 486 -27.41 0.63 -35.56
N ALA A 487 -28.69 0.28 -35.66
CA ALA A 487 -29.46 0.46 -36.89
C ALA A 487 -29.56 1.95 -37.26
N ARG A 488 -29.70 2.86 -36.29
CA ARG A 488 -29.76 4.30 -36.55
C ARG A 488 -28.42 4.85 -37.05
N GLU A 489 -27.32 4.44 -36.43
CA GLU A 489 -25.97 4.76 -36.89
C GLU A 489 -25.67 4.17 -38.28
N GLN A 490 -26.17 2.95 -38.56
CA GLN A 490 -26.08 2.34 -39.90
C GLN A 490 -26.87 3.13 -40.95
N VAL A 491 -28.08 3.61 -40.63
CA VAL A 491 -28.86 4.47 -41.53
C VAL A 491 -28.11 5.76 -41.83
N GLU A 492 -27.53 6.40 -40.83
CA GLU A 492 -26.72 7.61 -41.00
C GLU A 492 -25.46 7.34 -41.84
N THR A 493 -24.80 6.20 -41.60
CA THR A 493 -23.67 5.73 -42.40
C THR A 493 -24.08 5.51 -43.87
N TYR A 494 -25.22 4.87 -44.12
CA TYR A 494 -25.72 4.66 -45.48
C TYR A 494 -26.10 5.96 -46.18
N GLN A 495 -26.67 6.93 -45.46
CA GLN A 495 -26.96 8.26 -46.01
C GLN A 495 -25.68 9.00 -46.40
N GLU A 496 -24.63 8.94 -45.59
CA GLU A 496 -23.33 9.52 -45.95
C GLU A 496 -22.67 8.78 -47.12
N GLN A 497 -22.77 7.44 -47.18
CA GLN A 497 -22.29 6.65 -48.32
C GLN A 497 -23.04 6.99 -49.62
N GLU A 498 -24.37 7.17 -49.56
CA GLU A 498 -25.18 7.58 -50.70
C GLU A 498 -24.77 8.98 -51.20
N LYS A 499 -24.62 9.95 -50.30
CA LYS A 499 -24.13 11.30 -50.65
C LYS A 499 -22.74 11.24 -51.30
N ALA A 500 -21.82 10.44 -50.75
CA ALA A 500 -20.49 10.27 -51.30
C ALA A 500 -20.52 9.64 -52.71
N ALA A 501 -21.35 8.60 -52.92
CA ALA A 501 -21.49 7.94 -54.22
C ALA A 501 -22.12 8.86 -55.28
N VAL A 502 -23.11 9.68 -54.90
CA VAL A 502 -23.70 10.70 -55.79
C VAL A 502 -22.66 11.77 -56.16
N GLN A 503 -21.85 12.23 -55.20
CA GLN A 503 -20.76 13.16 -55.48
C GLN A 503 -19.67 12.54 -56.37
N GLU A 504 -19.30 11.28 -56.14
CA GLU A 504 -18.34 10.57 -56.98
C GLU A 504 -18.85 10.40 -58.41
N ARG A 505 -20.13 10.05 -58.57
CA ARG A 505 -20.78 9.94 -59.89
C ARG A 505 -20.77 11.28 -60.63
N THR A 506 -21.18 12.36 -59.97
CA THR A 506 -21.19 13.71 -60.60
C THR A 506 -19.78 14.18 -60.96
N LEU A 507 -18.78 13.90 -60.11
CA LEU A 507 -17.38 14.18 -60.40
C LEU A 507 -16.84 13.36 -61.57
N ASN A 508 -17.22 12.08 -61.69
CA ASN A 508 -16.84 11.23 -62.81
C ASN A 508 -17.54 11.64 -64.12
N GLU A 509 -18.81 12.01 -64.09
CA GLU A 509 -19.53 12.56 -65.25
C GLU A 509 -18.90 13.90 -65.71
N ALA A 510 -18.53 14.79 -64.77
CA ALA A 510 -17.83 16.03 -65.06
C ALA A 510 -16.42 15.79 -65.65
N LYS A 511 -15.66 14.80 -65.13
CA LYS A 511 -14.36 14.41 -65.70
C LYS A 511 -14.49 13.81 -67.09
N ALA A 512 -15.49 12.96 -67.32
CA ALA A 512 -15.74 12.33 -68.62
C ALA A 512 -16.12 13.37 -69.69
N THR A 513 -16.98 14.34 -69.34
CA THR A 513 -17.34 15.46 -70.23
C THR A 513 -16.15 16.38 -70.53
N ALA A 514 -15.33 16.71 -69.53
CA ALA A 514 -14.10 17.49 -69.74
C ALA A 514 -13.08 16.76 -70.63
N ALA A 515 -12.91 15.44 -70.46
CA ALA A 515 -12.04 14.62 -71.31
C ALA A 515 -12.55 14.58 -72.77
N ALA A 516 -13.86 14.40 -72.98
CA ALA A 516 -14.47 14.43 -74.30
C ALA A 516 -14.29 15.81 -74.98
N GLN A 517 -14.42 16.90 -74.22
CA GLN A 517 -14.23 18.26 -74.73
C GLN A 517 -12.76 18.57 -75.06
N THR A 518 -11.82 17.99 -74.30
CA THR A 518 -10.38 18.07 -74.61
C THR A 518 -10.08 17.38 -75.93
N ALA A 519 -10.63 16.19 -76.17
CA ALA A 519 -10.45 15.46 -77.44
C ALA A 519 -11.06 16.20 -78.64
N LEU A 520 -12.26 16.78 -78.49
CA LEU A 520 -12.88 17.63 -79.52
C LEU A 520 -12.05 18.87 -79.83
N THR A 521 -11.50 19.53 -78.81
CA THR A 521 -10.68 20.72 -78.97
C THR A 521 -9.35 20.39 -79.66
N GLN A 522 -8.70 19.28 -79.31
CA GLN A 522 -7.51 18.79 -80.00
C GLN A 522 -7.78 18.51 -81.49
N SER A 523 -8.91 17.91 -81.82
CA SER A 523 -9.32 17.68 -83.22
C SER A 523 -9.47 19.00 -83.99
N LEU A 524 -10.16 19.99 -83.41
CA LEU A 524 -10.31 21.32 -84.02
C LEU A 524 -8.96 22.05 -84.19
N ILE A 525 -8.08 21.97 -83.20
CA ILE A 525 -6.73 22.55 -83.29
C ILE A 525 -5.93 21.84 -84.39
N GLN A 526 -5.98 20.50 -84.48
CA GLN A 526 -5.27 19.74 -85.50
C GLN A 526 -5.75 20.08 -86.92
N ILE A 527 -7.06 20.28 -87.11
CA ILE A 527 -7.61 20.73 -88.40
C ILE A 527 -7.05 22.11 -88.76
N LYS A 528 -7.04 23.07 -87.82
CA LYS A 528 -6.45 24.40 -88.05
C LYS A 528 -4.93 24.36 -88.27
N VAL A 529 -4.22 23.46 -87.60
CA VAL A 529 -2.77 23.27 -87.79
C VAL A 529 -2.51 22.76 -89.21
N ASN A 530 -3.23 21.73 -89.66
CA ASN A 530 -3.11 21.19 -91.02
C ASN A 530 -3.49 22.22 -92.10
N GLU A 531 -4.52 23.04 -91.85
CA GLU A 531 -4.92 24.12 -92.77
C GLU A 531 -3.84 25.23 -92.87
N ASN A 532 -3.27 25.63 -91.73
CA ASN A 532 -2.16 26.59 -91.69
C ASN A 532 -0.87 26.02 -92.29
N GLU A 533 -0.56 24.74 -92.07
CA GLU A 533 0.56 24.06 -92.72
C GLU A 533 0.38 24.01 -94.24
N GLY A 534 -0.84 23.74 -94.72
CA GLY A 534 -1.20 23.81 -96.13
C GLY A 534 -1.00 25.21 -96.72
N ALA A 535 -1.48 26.25 -96.04
CA ALA A 535 -1.29 27.65 -96.45
C ALA A 535 0.20 28.06 -96.44
N ALA A 536 0.96 27.63 -95.43
CA ALA A 536 2.40 27.91 -95.33
C ALA A 536 3.21 27.16 -96.40
N ALA A 537 2.82 25.95 -96.77
CA ALA A 537 3.42 25.19 -97.88
C ALA A 537 3.14 25.87 -99.22
N PHE A 538 1.91 26.37 -99.44
CA PHE A 538 1.55 27.11 -100.64
C PHE A 538 2.33 28.43 -100.78
N ALA A 539 2.46 29.21 -99.70
CA ALA A 539 3.23 30.44 -99.69
C ALA A 539 4.74 30.18 -99.95
N ARG A 540 5.30 29.10 -99.37
CA ARG A 540 6.69 28.67 -99.66
C ARG A 540 6.89 28.30 -101.12
N ALA A 541 5.97 27.51 -101.71
CA ALA A 541 6.03 27.15 -103.12
C ALA A 541 5.96 28.37 -104.05
N GLN A 542 5.18 29.40 -103.68
CA GLN A 542 5.08 30.64 -104.45
C GLN A 542 6.37 31.48 -104.38
N LYS A 543 7.00 31.58 -103.20
CA LYS A 543 8.30 32.24 -103.02
C LYS A 543 9.44 31.52 -103.73
N ASP A 544 9.42 30.19 -103.75
CA ASP A 544 10.40 29.39 -104.51
C ASP A 544 10.25 29.61 -106.03
N ALA A 545 9.02 29.80 -106.52
CA ALA A 545 8.78 30.11 -107.93
C ALA A 545 9.27 31.52 -108.31
N GLU A 546 9.08 32.53 -107.44
CA GLU A 546 9.66 33.86 -107.62
C GLU A 546 11.19 33.80 -107.64
N THR A 547 11.77 33.06 -106.70
CA THR A 547 13.24 32.92 -106.59
C THR A 547 13.81 32.29 -107.86
N ARG A 548 13.20 31.21 -108.38
CA ARG A 548 13.64 30.60 -109.66
C ARG A 548 13.54 31.55 -110.84
N LYS A 549 12.53 32.43 -110.91
CA LYS A 549 12.42 33.43 -111.98
C LYS A 549 13.56 34.45 -111.92
N VAL A 550 13.91 34.93 -110.73
CA VAL A 550 15.02 35.88 -110.54
C VAL A 550 16.37 35.22 -110.85
N THR A 551 16.59 33.98 -110.39
CA THR A 551 17.81 33.24 -110.70
C THR A 551 17.93 32.96 -112.20
N ALA A 552 16.84 32.60 -112.88
CA ALA A 552 16.84 32.40 -114.33
C ALA A 552 17.12 33.70 -115.10
N ALA A 553 16.61 34.85 -114.64
CA ALA A 553 16.91 36.15 -115.22
C ALA A 553 18.39 36.55 -115.03
N ALA A 554 18.97 36.28 -113.86
CA ALA A 554 20.37 36.54 -113.56
C ALA A 554 21.33 35.70 -114.42
N VAL A 555 21.02 34.41 -114.62
CA VAL A 555 21.79 33.52 -115.52
C VAL A 555 21.68 33.99 -116.98
N GLY A 556 20.52 34.52 -117.39
CA GLY A 556 20.35 35.13 -118.71
C GLY A 556 21.26 36.33 -118.97
N GLU A 557 21.38 37.25 -117.99
CA GLU A 557 22.29 38.39 -118.12
C GLU A 557 23.77 38.01 -118.03
N GLN A 558 24.12 37.02 -117.19
CA GLN A 558 25.47 36.49 -117.13
C GLN A 558 25.90 35.92 -118.49
N SER A 559 25.02 35.16 -119.15
CA SER A 559 25.30 34.59 -120.48
C SER A 559 25.39 35.67 -121.58
N ARG A 560 24.65 36.79 -121.46
CA ARG A 560 24.76 37.91 -122.40
C ARG A 560 26.10 38.65 -122.28
N LEU A 561 26.56 38.89 -121.06
CA LEU A 561 27.86 39.53 -120.79
C LEU A 561 29.05 38.65 -121.18
N GLU A 562 28.97 37.33 -120.91
CA GLU A 562 29.97 36.37 -121.40
C GLU A 562 29.99 36.29 -122.93
N GLY A 563 28.83 36.32 -123.59
CA GLY A 563 28.74 36.37 -125.06
C GLY A 563 29.37 37.63 -125.67
N GLN A 564 29.27 38.79 -125.00
CA GLN A 564 29.94 40.02 -125.42
C GLN A 564 31.47 39.94 -125.22
N GLY A 565 31.93 39.41 -124.08
CA GLY A 565 33.36 39.22 -123.82
C GLY A 565 34.03 38.23 -124.78
N GLU A 566 33.32 37.16 -125.16
CA GLU A 566 33.78 36.17 -126.13
C GLU A 566 33.85 36.78 -127.55
N ALA A 567 32.89 37.61 -127.93
CA ALA A 567 32.90 38.33 -129.21
C ALA A 567 34.08 39.32 -129.31
N ASP A 568 34.35 40.07 -128.24
CA ASP A 568 35.49 41.00 -128.17
C ASP A 568 36.83 40.25 -128.23
N ARG A 569 36.93 39.07 -127.57
CA ARG A 569 38.11 38.20 -127.66
C ARG A 569 38.35 37.71 -129.09
N VAL A 570 37.29 37.29 -129.79
CA VAL A 570 37.39 36.82 -131.18
C VAL A 570 37.78 37.95 -132.13
N LEU A 571 37.26 39.17 -131.93
CA LEU A 571 37.66 40.36 -132.71
C LEU A 571 39.13 40.73 -132.48
N ALA A 572 39.62 40.69 -131.23
CA ALA A 572 41.01 40.97 -130.90
C ALA A 572 41.98 39.93 -131.51
N VAL A 573 41.63 38.64 -131.44
CA VAL A 573 42.42 37.58 -132.07
C VAL A 573 42.35 37.67 -133.61
N GLY A 574 41.20 38.03 -134.17
CA GLY A 574 41.01 38.22 -135.60
C GLY A 574 41.86 39.37 -136.17
N THR A 575 41.92 40.51 -135.47
CA THR A 575 42.75 41.65 -135.85
C THR A 575 44.24 41.36 -135.70
N ALA A 576 44.65 40.65 -134.65
CA ALA A 576 46.04 40.20 -134.47
C ALA A 576 46.48 39.20 -135.56
N ASN A 577 45.61 38.25 -135.94
CA ASN A 577 45.88 37.31 -137.03
C ASN A 577 45.90 38.00 -138.40
N ALA A 578 45.07 39.01 -138.63
CA ALA A 578 45.12 39.81 -139.84
C ALA A 578 46.43 40.62 -139.93
N GLN A 579 46.89 41.21 -138.83
CA GLN A 579 48.19 41.90 -138.78
C GLN A 579 49.37 40.95 -138.98
N SER A 580 49.37 39.78 -138.34
CA SER A 580 50.38 38.75 -138.55
C SER A 580 50.41 38.25 -140.00
N THR A 581 49.23 38.03 -140.60
CA THR A 581 49.13 37.61 -142.00
C THR A 581 49.62 38.71 -142.95
N LYS A 582 49.33 39.99 -142.66
CA LYS A 582 49.80 41.13 -143.46
C LYS A 582 51.33 41.29 -143.40
N LEU A 583 51.90 41.20 -142.20
CA LEU A 583 53.36 41.21 -142.00
C LEU A 583 54.04 39.98 -142.65
N SER A 584 53.39 38.82 -142.60
CA SER A 584 53.86 37.61 -143.27
C SER A 584 53.77 37.68 -144.80
N VAL A 585 52.93 38.55 -145.36
CA VAL A 585 52.82 38.77 -146.81
C VAL A 585 53.85 39.80 -147.29
N ASP A 586 54.14 40.84 -146.49
CA ASP A 586 55.20 41.81 -146.80
C ASP A 586 56.62 41.19 -146.70
N ALA A 587 56.84 40.20 -145.84
CA ALA A 587 58.14 39.55 -145.68
C ALA A 587 58.51 38.52 -146.78
N TYR A 588 57.54 38.05 -147.59
CA TYR A 588 57.74 36.98 -148.59
C TYR A 588 57.74 37.44 -150.06
N GLY A 589 57.81 38.75 -150.34
CA GLY A 589 58.22 39.24 -151.67
C GLY A 589 57.21 39.06 -152.83
N GLY A 590 55.90 39.17 -152.57
CA GLY A 590 54.88 39.30 -153.62
C GLY A 590 54.11 38.01 -154.00
N PRO A 591 52.98 38.14 -154.74
CA PRO A 591 51.79 37.30 -154.50
C PRO A 591 51.69 35.98 -155.28
N GLU A 592 52.69 35.55 -156.04
CA GLU A 592 52.50 34.43 -156.99
C GLU A 592 52.96 33.05 -156.46
N PHE A 593 53.75 32.99 -155.37
CA PHE A 593 54.35 31.72 -154.90
C PHE A 593 53.59 30.98 -153.78
N ARG A 594 52.52 31.54 -153.19
CA ARG A 594 51.77 30.88 -152.10
C ARG A 594 50.76 29.82 -152.53
N LEU A 595 50.36 29.80 -153.81
CA LEU A 595 49.31 28.90 -154.30
C LEU A 595 49.78 27.45 -154.48
N ALA A 596 51.08 27.20 -154.61
CA ALA A 596 51.59 25.84 -154.79
C ALA A 596 51.67 25.03 -153.49
N GLU A 597 51.89 25.67 -152.34
CA GLU A 597 52.11 24.98 -151.06
C GLU A 597 50.81 24.56 -150.36
N GLN A 598 49.73 25.36 -150.50
CA GLN A 598 48.46 25.08 -149.81
C GLN A 598 47.73 23.84 -150.31
N ASN A 599 47.94 23.41 -151.56
CA ASN A 599 47.22 22.27 -152.11
C ASN A 599 47.76 20.92 -151.60
N PHE A 600 49.03 20.81 -151.21
CA PHE A 600 49.55 19.55 -150.66
C PHE A 600 49.17 19.32 -149.20
N ALA A 601 49.13 20.37 -148.38
CA ALA A 601 48.84 20.23 -146.94
C ALA A 601 47.39 19.78 -146.66
N LYS A 602 46.41 20.25 -147.46
CA LYS A 602 44.99 19.91 -147.24
C LYS A 602 44.59 18.50 -147.70
N PHE A 603 45.37 17.86 -148.57
CA PHE A 603 45.14 16.45 -148.95
C PHE A 603 45.59 15.47 -147.86
N ALA A 604 46.62 15.81 -147.07
CA ALA A 604 47.11 14.93 -146.01
C ALA A 604 46.18 14.87 -144.78
N ASP A 605 45.49 15.96 -144.48
CA ASP A 605 44.66 16.08 -143.26
C ASP A 605 43.24 15.50 -143.43
N ALA A 606 42.77 15.31 -144.66
CA ALA A 606 41.47 14.70 -144.96
C ALA A 606 41.47 13.16 -144.91
N LEU A 607 42.64 12.53 -144.94
CA LEU A 607 42.80 11.06 -144.94
C LEU A 607 42.92 10.44 -143.55
N THR A 608 43.27 11.21 -142.52
CA THR A 608 43.47 10.70 -141.14
C THR A 608 42.17 10.61 -140.33
N LYS A 609 41.05 11.12 -140.84
CA LYS A 609 39.73 11.06 -140.17
C LYS A 609 38.80 9.95 -140.65
N ILE A 610 39.28 9.01 -141.46
CA ILE A 610 38.52 7.83 -141.90
C ILE A 610 39.21 6.57 -141.37
N ASN A 611 38.77 6.05 -140.22
CA ASN A 611 38.93 4.63 -139.87
C ASN A 611 37.84 4.17 -138.87
N GLN A 612 36.98 3.28 -139.34
CA GLN A 612 35.97 2.45 -138.64
C GLN A 612 36.43 0.97 -138.80
N PRO A 613 35.83 -0.14 -138.28
CA PRO A 613 34.70 -0.41 -137.33
C PRO A 613 34.92 -1.71 -136.45
N LEU A 614 33.83 -2.41 -136.03
CA LEU A 614 33.63 -3.80 -135.48
C LEU A 614 33.17 -3.84 -133.99
N VAL A 615 31.92 -4.08 -133.57
CA VAL A 615 30.76 -4.86 -134.08
C VAL A 615 29.44 -4.29 -133.48
N PRO A 616 28.36 -4.10 -134.25
CA PRO A 616 27.00 -3.93 -133.72
C PRO A 616 25.98 -4.98 -134.19
N GLN A 617 25.09 -5.34 -133.23
CA GLN A 617 23.68 -5.74 -133.33
C GLN A 617 23.22 -6.99 -134.12
N PHE A 618 22.23 -7.68 -133.52
CA PHE A 618 20.90 -8.07 -134.07
C PHE A 618 20.49 -9.52 -133.72
N LEU A 619 19.39 -9.69 -132.97
CA LEU A 619 18.00 -10.00 -133.39
C LEU A 619 17.69 -11.50 -133.41
N MET A 620 16.60 -11.88 -132.72
CA MET A 620 15.39 -12.53 -133.25
C MET A 620 14.58 -12.98 -132.02
N SER A 621 13.27 -12.91 -131.91
CA SER A 621 12.13 -12.88 -132.84
C SER A 621 10.93 -12.49 -131.94
N GLY A 622 9.96 -11.65 -132.29
CA GLY A 622 9.21 -11.58 -133.53
C GLY A 622 8.01 -12.52 -133.47
N GLY A 623 6.79 -11.94 -133.37
CA GLY A 623 5.60 -12.49 -134.05
C GLY A 623 4.49 -13.14 -133.20
N GLN A 624 3.33 -12.47 -133.20
CA GLN A 624 1.97 -12.98 -133.45
C GLN A 624 1.73 -14.50 -133.51
N GLY A 625 0.59 -14.95 -132.99
CA GLY A 625 -0.08 -16.13 -133.53
C GLY A 625 -0.85 -16.95 -132.52
N GLN A 626 -2.16 -16.95 -132.70
CA GLN A 626 -3.18 -17.73 -132.02
C GLN A 626 -3.17 -19.20 -132.47
N GLU A 627 -3.60 -20.10 -131.56
CA GLU A 627 -3.98 -21.52 -131.75
C GLU A 627 -2.86 -22.48 -132.22
N THR A 628 -2.56 -23.58 -131.53
CA THR A 628 -3.36 -24.81 -131.50
C THR A 628 -2.73 -25.82 -130.53
N GLY A 629 -3.51 -26.67 -129.86
CA GLY A 629 -2.97 -27.86 -129.19
C GLY A 629 -3.77 -28.44 -128.03
N ASN A 630 -5.09 -28.60 -128.20
CA ASN A 630 -5.96 -29.33 -127.29
C ASN A 630 -5.68 -30.83 -127.33
N ALA A 631 -5.45 -31.48 -126.19
CA ALA A 631 -5.80 -32.88 -125.97
C ALA A 631 -5.64 -33.24 -124.48
N GLY A 632 -6.76 -33.37 -123.79
CA GLY A 632 -6.81 -33.90 -122.42
C GLY A 632 -6.85 -35.43 -122.34
N LEU A 633 -6.92 -35.86 -121.07
CA LEU A 633 -7.30 -37.18 -120.51
C LEU A 633 -6.15 -38.16 -120.16
N ILE A 634 -5.94 -38.35 -118.84
CA ILE A 634 -5.92 -39.61 -118.02
C ILE A 634 -5.08 -40.81 -118.55
N PRO A 635 -4.40 -41.68 -117.73
CA PRO A 635 -4.52 -41.96 -116.29
C PRO A 635 -3.22 -42.12 -115.47
N THR A 636 -3.41 -42.18 -114.15
CA THR A 636 -2.60 -42.83 -113.11
C THR A 636 -1.91 -44.15 -113.50
N ALA A 637 -0.62 -44.30 -113.20
CA ALA A 637 -0.06 -45.26 -112.21
C ALA A 637 1.47 -45.49 -112.38
N MET A 638 2.08 -45.89 -111.25
CA MET A 638 3.43 -46.43 -111.02
C MET A 638 4.59 -45.44 -110.86
N LEU A 639 4.91 -45.06 -109.63
CA LEU A 639 5.85 -45.72 -108.69
C LEU A 639 7.33 -45.63 -109.08
N SER A 640 8.07 -44.92 -108.22
CA SER A 640 9.26 -45.47 -107.56
C SER A 640 10.46 -45.86 -108.43
N SER A 641 11.37 -44.91 -108.62
CA SER A 641 12.83 -45.10 -108.44
C SER A 641 13.46 -43.72 -108.52
N MET A 642 14.37 -43.27 -107.67
CA MET A 642 15.23 -43.94 -106.71
C MET A 642 15.78 -42.85 -105.78
N PHE A 643 15.78 -43.13 -104.46
CA PHE A 643 16.83 -42.82 -103.50
C PHE A 643 17.41 -41.38 -103.46
N GLY A 644 17.33 -40.62 -102.36
CA GLY A 644 17.25 -40.99 -100.96
C GLY A 644 18.34 -40.30 -100.15
N ARG A 645 18.04 -40.10 -98.85
CA ARG A 645 18.89 -39.64 -97.72
C ARG A 645 18.80 -38.14 -97.42
N MET A 646 18.56 -37.69 -96.18
CA MET A 646 18.44 -38.34 -94.86
C MET A 646 17.79 -37.35 -93.86
N MET A 647 16.88 -37.85 -93.03
CA MET A 647 16.51 -37.38 -91.66
C MET A 647 17.62 -37.82 -90.66
N PRO A 648 17.61 -37.59 -89.31
CA PRO A 648 16.46 -37.30 -88.41
C PRO A 648 16.69 -36.44 -87.13
N ASP A 649 15.56 -36.21 -86.45
CA ASP A 649 15.23 -36.16 -85.01
C ASP A 649 16.28 -36.19 -83.86
N ALA A 650 15.81 -35.56 -82.76
CA ALA A 650 15.87 -35.97 -81.34
C ALA A 650 16.98 -35.43 -80.40
N LEU A 651 16.48 -34.76 -79.35
CA LEU A 651 16.81 -34.88 -77.92
C LEU A 651 18.28 -34.86 -77.46
N GLU A 652 18.55 -33.93 -76.53
CA GLU A 652 19.54 -33.91 -75.42
C GLU A 652 20.21 -32.53 -75.38
N ARG A 653 20.17 -31.69 -74.33
CA ARG A 653 19.90 -31.87 -72.90
C ARG A 653 19.67 -30.50 -72.27
N LEU A 654 18.70 -30.47 -71.35
CA LEU A 654 18.64 -29.57 -70.20
C LEU A 654 20.00 -29.44 -69.48
N LYS A 655 20.33 -28.23 -69.03
CA LYS A 655 20.94 -27.90 -67.72
C LYS A 655 21.08 -26.37 -67.65
N GLU A 656 20.35 -25.70 -66.74
CA GLU A 656 20.89 -25.27 -65.43
C GLU A 656 22.09 -24.31 -65.63
N GLU A 657 22.10 -23.04 -65.21
CA GLU A 657 21.79 -22.50 -63.88
C GLU A 657 21.90 -20.96 -63.96
N ALA A 658 21.08 -20.23 -63.21
CA ALA A 658 21.28 -18.80 -62.93
C ALA A 658 22.24 -18.61 -61.74
N PRO A 659 22.91 -17.44 -61.61
CA PRO A 659 22.62 -16.62 -60.42
C PRO A 659 22.53 -15.11 -60.74
N LYS A 660 21.47 -14.43 -60.30
CA LYS A 660 21.34 -13.63 -59.05
C LYS A 660 22.26 -12.40 -58.95
N ALA A 661 21.64 -11.23 -58.88
CA ALA A 661 21.85 -10.19 -57.85
C ALA A 661 20.78 -9.10 -58.00
N ALA A 662 20.33 -8.36 -57.00
CA ALA A 662 20.15 -8.56 -55.56
C ALA A 662 19.20 -7.43 -55.13
N ARG A 663 18.31 -7.75 -54.19
CA ARG A 663 17.24 -6.89 -53.66
C ARG A 663 17.79 -5.73 -52.81
N ARG A 664 17.00 -4.66 -52.72
CA ARG A 664 16.77 -3.92 -51.46
C ARG A 664 15.26 -3.91 -51.18
N PRO A 665 14.78 -4.31 -49.99
CA PRO A 665 13.43 -4.03 -49.54
C PRO A 665 13.41 -2.86 -48.54
N ASN A 666 12.28 -2.17 -48.53
CA ASN A 666 11.80 -1.36 -47.42
C ASN A 666 11.16 -2.28 -46.36
N GLY A 667 11.35 -1.91 -45.08
CA GLY A 667 10.35 -2.00 -44.01
C GLY A 667 10.05 -3.37 -43.37
N GLN A 668 9.95 -3.32 -42.03
CA GLN A 668 9.48 -4.36 -41.09
C GLN A 668 10.41 -5.55 -40.83
#